data_AF-A1B6L4-F1
#
_entry.id   AF-A1B6L4-F1
#
_cell.length_a   1.000
_cell.length_b   1.000
_cell.length_c   1.000
_cell.angle_alpha   90.00
_cell.angle_beta   90.00
_cell.angle_gamma   90.00
#
_symmetry.space_group_name_H-M   'P 1'
#
loop_
_entity.id
_entity.type
_entity.pdbx_description
1 polymer ?
#
loop_
_entity_poly.entity_id
_entity_poly.type
_entity_poly.pdbx_seq_one_letter_code
_entity_poly.pdbx_strand_id
1 'polypeptide(L)'
;MNRDDQDRPVYGGTPSDFAVVQAIQEMKARRLRVTFYPFILMDVPPGNTLPNPYSDNAAETGQPAFPWRGRITCSPAAGFAGSVDKTPTAATQVAALFGGATPANFSVSGETVNWTGPAGDWGLRRMILHYAHLCAAAGGVDAFLIGSEMRGLTTIRSGASSYPAVQAFRDLAAAVRAILGPGTKISYAADWSEYFGHQPGDGSGDMFFHLDPLWADPEIDFVGIDNYMPLSDWRDGFEHADAADGWPAIYDRAYLQAHIAGGEGFDWFYSSAADRTAQVRTPITDGAHDKPWVFRYKDLLAWWSNPHYNRPGGVESGTPTAWVPQSKPIWFTELGCPAIDRGTNQPNVFFDPKSSESFTPYFSRGWRDDAIQRAYLEATYLWWGQGANNPLSTVYGGRMVHVPECAAWTWDARPYPFFPALTGVWTDGPNWRLGHWLTGRLGAVSLAALVRHLCLRVGLPESRIDVTGLWGAVEGFVIGALESPRASITTLARHFGFDAVETEDVIRFVMRGRASIATVAPDDLVATREGDVLELTRGQETELPQALKWQLARADEDYDAALVEARRITVDTTRIASESFPMAVPPEEAERRCRRALMEAWVGRETAAFRLPPSRLALDPADVIRLAHDGREIEFRLVSVADAEARGIEAVRQDRATYDLPPGDPRAASLTRAVVFGAPDAVLMDLPQLTEDQPAHRPLVGAHAVPWPGEMAVFRSPSTDGFELLTSFGARARLGALVSDFYAGPTSRFDLGNALVIDLLTGTLESVTDLTLFGGANALAVESAPGAWEIVQAGVAELLAPGRYRLTRLLRGQRGTEGAMGNPTPAGARMAVLDASLKPLPIAEADLGIPWNWRIGPASRPVSDETYVAQSFTPVGMGLRPFSVAHVEQPWRTPRTPADLTIRWTRRSRVLSADNWGAVEVPLAEEVEAYQVEILDGAAVKRVLGTGTTNALYTAAQQTADWGAPLGPGNTLTIRIFQLSALVGRGAAQIVTLTF
;
A
#
# COMPACT_ATOMS: atom_id res chain seq x y z
N MET A 1 -3.08 -14.52 2.09
CA MET A 1 -1.85 -13.83 1.69
C MET A 1 -0.71 -14.46 2.44
N ASN A 2 0.38 -14.77 1.76
CA ASN A 2 1.57 -15.29 2.40
C ASN A 2 2.19 -14.24 3.34
N ARG A 3 2.89 -14.74 4.35
CA ARG A 3 3.63 -13.93 5.31
C ARG A 3 5.11 -14.28 5.25
N ASP A 4 5.97 -13.32 5.56
CA ASP A 4 7.40 -13.51 5.65
C ASP A 4 7.80 -14.25 6.96
N ASP A 5 9.10 -14.44 7.16
CA ASP A 5 9.69 -15.10 8.33
C ASP A 5 9.44 -14.36 9.66
N GLN A 6 8.90 -13.14 9.59
CA GLN A 6 8.56 -12.28 10.72
C GLN A 6 7.03 -12.13 10.89
N ASP A 7 6.25 -13.01 10.25
CA ASP A 7 4.78 -13.01 10.23
C ASP A 7 4.17 -11.72 9.64
N ARG A 8 4.92 -10.99 8.79
CA ARG A 8 4.42 -9.78 8.11
C ARG A 8 3.88 -10.15 6.72
N PRO A 9 2.79 -9.52 6.24
CA PRO A 9 2.30 -9.75 4.88
C PRO A 9 3.38 -9.49 3.82
N VAL A 10 3.54 -10.41 2.87
CA VAL A 10 4.51 -10.26 1.77
C VAL A 10 4.09 -9.15 0.80
N TYR A 11 2.79 -9.07 0.51
CA TYR A 11 2.16 -7.95 -0.17
C TYR A 11 1.19 -7.27 0.81
N GLY A 12 1.18 -5.94 0.83
CA GLY A 12 0.07 -5.20 1.41
C GLY A 12 -1.17 -5.54 0.60
N GLY A 13 -2.23 -6.02 1.24
CA GLY A 13 -3.46 -6.37 0.54
C GLY A 13 -3.99 -5.23 -0.32
N THR A 14 -4.82 -5.56 -1.31
CA THR A 14 -5.56 -4.56 -2.10
C THR A 14 -6.27 -3.57 -1.17
N PRO A 15 -6.29 -2.26 -1.48
CA PRO A 15 -7.10 -1.29 -0.75
C PRO A 15 -8.56 -1.75 -0.61
N SER A 16 -9.18 -1.41 0.51
CA SER A 16 -10.61 -1.68 0.72
C SER A 16 -11.47 -0.87 -0.26
N ASP A 17 -12.64 -1.41 -0.63
CA ASP A 17 -13.59 -0.77 -1.55
C ASP A 17 -13.90 0.68 -1.16
N PHE A 18 -14.16 0.95 0.12
CA PHE A 18 -14.46 2.32 0.58
C PHE A 18 -13.28 3.28 0.37
N ALA A 19 -12.04 2.81 0.51
CA ALA A 19 -10.86 3.65 0.31
C ALA A 19 -10.68 3.99 -1.17
N VAL A 20 -10.98 3.04 -2.06
CA VAL A 20 -11.00 3.26 -3.51
C VAL A 20 -12.06 4.30 -3.88
N VAL A 21 -13.29 4.17 -3.34
CA VAL A 21 -14.38 5.13 -3.57
C VAL A 21 -13.98 6.54 -3.12
N GLN A 22 -13.48 6.67 -1.89
CA GLN A 22 -13.01 7.94 -1.34
C GLN A 22 -11.90 8.56 -2.20
N ALA A 23 -10.92 7.76 -2.66
CA ALA A 23 -9.84 8.25 -3.51
C ALA A 23 -10.36 8.78 -4.86
N ILE A 24 -11.28 8.05 -5.51
CA ILE A 24 -11.91 8.51 -6.76
C ILE A 24 -12.65 9.82 -6.53
N GLN A 25 -13.49 9.89 -5.50
CA GLN A 25 -14.28 11.09 -5.19
C GLN A 25 -13.38 12.30 -4.87
N GLU A 26 -12.32 12.11 -4.09
CA GLU A 26 -11.38 13.18 -3.74
C GLU A 26 -10.60 13.69 -4.96
N MET A 27 -10.10 12.79 -5.82
CA MET A 27 -9.44 13.18 -7.06
C MET A 27 -10.37 14.00 -7.96
N LYS A 28 -11.63 13.59 -8.08
CA LYS A 28 -12.64 14.32 -8.85
C LYS A 28 -13.02 15.65 -8.22
N ALA A 29 -13.11 15.73 -6.89
CA ALA A 29 -13.34 16.99 -6.17
C ALA A 29 -12.23 18.01 -6.45
N ARG A 30 -10.98 17.53 -6.62
CA ARG A 30 -9.82 18.33 -7.06
C ARG A 30 -9.76 18.59 -8.56
N ARG A 31 -10.74 18.13 -9.34
CA ARG A 31 -10.80 18.21 -10.81
C ARG A 31 -9.63 17.49 -11.51
N LEU A 32 -9.11 16.45 -10.88
CA LEU A 32 -8.16 15.54 -11.51
C LEU A 32 -8.95 14.49 -12.30
N ARG A 33 -8.38 14.09 -13.44
CA ARG A 33 -8.87 12.96 -14.23
C ARG A 33 -8.40 11.66 -13.59
N VAL A 34 -9.24 10.62 -13.66
CA VAL A 34 -8.98 9.33 -13.00
C VAL A 34 -8.92 8.21 -14.04
N THR A 35 -7.76 7.57 -14.14
CA THR A 35 -7.60 6.27 -14.82
C THR A 35 -7.58 5.17 -13.77
N PHE A 36 -8.55 4.26 -13.81
CA PHE A 36 -8.56 3.10 -12.93
C PHE A 36 -7.75 1.96 -13.55
N TYR A 37 -6.65 1.61 -12.90
CA TYR A 37 -5.69 0.60 -13.35
C TYR A 37 -5.70 -0.58 -12.34
N PRO A 38 -6.53 -1.62 -12.55
CA PRO A 38 -6.47 -2.84 -11.77
C PRO A 38 -5.42 -3.81 -12.34
N PHE A 39 -4.53 -4.31 -11.48
CA PHE A 39 -3.59 -5.38 -11.85
C PHE A 39 -3.40 -6.40 -10.71
N ILE A 40 -2.72 -7.49 -11.04
CA ILE A 40 -2.46 -8.61 -10.13
C ILE A 40 -0.97 -8.77 -9.84
N LEU A 41 -0.66 -9.18 -8.61
CA LEU A 41 0.67 -9.60 -8.17
C LEU A 41 0.66 -11.11 -7.92
N MET A 42 1.72 -11.80 -8.28
CA MET A 42 1.82 -13.25 -8.13
C MET A 42 2.33 -13.60 -6.73
N ASP A 43 1.42 -13.94 -5.81
CA ASP A 43 1.76 -14.37 -4.44
C ASP A 43 2.23 -15.84 -4.40
N VAL A 44 3.33 -16.13 -5.08
CA VAL A 44 3.96 -17.46 -5.15
C VAL A 44 5.17 -17.49 -4.21
N PRO A 45 5.09 -18.21 -3.07
CA PRO A 45 6.17 -18.23 -2.10
C PRO A 45 7.35 -19.07 -2.60
N PRO A 46 8.58 -18.77 -2.14
CA PRO A 46 9.74 -19.59 -2.44
C PRO A 46 9.54 -21.01 -1.91
N GLY A 47 9.98 -22.01 -2.69
CA GLY A 47 9.89 -23.43 -2.30
C GLY A 47 8.49 -24.05 -2.37
N ASN A 48 7.56 -23.45 -3.12
CA ASN A 48 6.27 -24.09 -3.40
C ASN A 48 6.45 -25.43 -4.14
N THR A 49 5.46 -26.32 -4.04
CA THR A 49 5.52 -27.67 -4.64
C THR A 49 4.65 -27.81 -5.89
N LEU A 50 4.26 -26.71 -6.52
CA LEU A 50 3.45 -26.74 -7.74
C LEU A 50 4.34 -26.99 -8.97
N PRO A 51 3.82 -27.65 -10.02
CA PRO A 51 4.54 -27.79 -11.28
C PRO A 51 4.95 -26.43 -11.88
N ASN A 52 6.18 -26.34 -12.39
CA ASN A 52 6.67 -25.18 -13.10
C ASN A 52 6.19 -25.22 -14.56
N PRO A 53 5.32 -24.30 -15.02
CA PRO A 53 4.83 -24.30 -16.40
C PRO A 53 5.94 -24.03 -17.42
N TYR A 54 7.04 -23.38 -17.01
CA TYR A 54 8.22 -23.12 -17.83
C TYR A 54 9.24 -24.27 -17.74
N SER A 55 8.76 -25.51 -17.81
CA SER A 55 9.60 -26.71 -17.87
C SER A 55 8.99 -27.75 -18.81
N ASP A 56 9.83 -28.62 -19.37
CA ASP A 56 9.38 -29.68 -20.26
C ASP A 56 8.36 -30.59 -19.57
N ASN A 57 7.20 -30.74 -20.20
CA ASN A 57 6.03 -31.47 -19.68
C ASN A 57 5.55 -30.98 -18.30
N ALA A 58 5.91 -29.75 -17.91
CA ALA A 58 5.72 -29.22 -16.56
C ALA A 58 6.28 -30.17 -15.47
N ALA A 59 7.39 -30.84 -15.75
CA ALA A 59 7.93 -31.88 -14.88
C ALA A 59 8.73 -31.33 -13.68
N GLU A 60 9.25 -30.10 -13.77
CA GLU A 60 9.96 -29.48 -12.66
C GLU A 60 8.98 -29.03 -11.57
N THR A 61 9.37 -29.21 -10.32
CA THR A 61 8.61 -28.76 -9.14
C THR A 61 9.16 -27.42 -8.67
N GLY A 62 8.26 -26.49 -8.35
CA GLY A 62 8.58 -25.17 -7.82
C GLY A 62 8.47 -24.10 -8.88
N GLN A 63 7.37 -23.35 -8.85
CA GLN A 63 7.23 -22.13 -9.63
C GLN A 63 8.21 -21.06 -9.10
N PRO A 64 8.72 -20.15 -9.95
CA PRO A 64 9.55 -19.04 -9.52
C PRO A 64 8.90 -18.23 -8.39
N ALA A 65 9.70 -17.67 -7.48
CA ALA A 65 9.20 -16.90 -6.34
C ALA A 65 8.73 -15.51 -6.79
N PHE A 66 7.50 -15.15 -6.45
CA PHE A 66 6.90 -13.84 -6.74
C PHE A 66 7.15 -13.33 -8.17
N PRO A 67 6.81 -14.12 -9.22
CA PRO A 67 7.12 -13.75 -10.60
C PRO A 67 6.26 -12.57 -11.06
N TRP A 68 6.69 -11.91 -12.11
CA TRP A 68 5.89 -10.88 -12.75
C TRP A 68 4.63 -11.47 -13.41
N ARG A 69 3.52 -10.72 -13.42
CA ARG A 69 2.23 -11.13 -13.99
C ARG A 69 2.30 -11.53 -15.47
N GLY A 70 3.22 -10.95 -16.24
CA GLY A 70 3.48 -11.34 -17.62
C GLY A 70 4.02 -12.76 -17.80
N ARG A 71 4.32 -13.48 -16.70
CA ARG A 71 4.66 -14.91 -16.67
C ARG A 71 3.46 -15.84 -16.53
N ILE A 72 2.24 -15.33 -16.45
CA ILE A 72 1.03 -16.17 -16.50
C ILE A 72 0.92 -16.77 -17.90
N THR A 73 0.81 -18.10 -18.00
CA THR A 73 0.82 -18.83 -19.26
C THR A 73 0.03 -20.14 -19.17
N CYS A 74 -0.10 -20.86 -20.28
CA CYS A 74 -0.62 -22.23 -20.29
C CYS A 74 0.40 -23.19 -19.67
N SER A 75 -0.07 -24.35 -19.21
CA SER A 75 0.82 -25.38 -18.64
C SER A 75 0.71 -26.70 -19.42
N PRO A 76 1.82 -27.21 -19.98
CA PRO A 76 3.15 -26.56 -20.10
C PRO A 76 3.14 -25.35 -21.04
N ALA A 77 4.04 -24.40 -20.81
CA ALA A 77 4.13 -23.12 -21.53
C ALA A 77 4.54 -23.29 -22.99
N ALA A 78 4.23 -22.32 -23.85
CA ALA A 78 4.71 -22.30 -25.23
C ALA A 78 6.26 -22.35 -25.28
N GLY A 79 6.81 -23.13 -26.21
CA GLY A 79 8.27 -23.32 -26.35
C GLY A 79 8.87 -24.48 -25.54
N PHE A 80 8.07 -25.16 -24.70
CA PHE A 80 8.49 -26.33 -23.92
C PHE A 80 7.88 -27.62 -24.47
N ALA A 81 8.55 -28.75 -24.22
CA ALA A 81 8.02 -30.06 -24.60
C ALA A 81 6.67 -30.32 -23.93
N GLY A 82 5.73 -30.91 -24.67
CA GLY A 82 4.39 -31.20 -24.16
C GLY A 82 3.50 -29.97 -23.99
N SER A 83 3.89 -28.80 -24.50
CA SER A 83 3.07 -27.58 -24.48
C SER A 83 1.66 -27.82 -25.03
N VAL A 84 0.68 -27.19 -24.39
CA VAL A 84 -0.71 -27.17 -24.85
C VAL A 84 -0.99 -26.00 -25.81
N ASP A 85 -0.01 -25.16 -26.10
CA ASP A 85 -0.12 -24.11 -27.12
C ASP A 85 -0.50 -24.70 -28.48
N LYS A 86 -1.33 -23.97 -29.24
CA LYS A 86 -1.99 -24.42 -30.49
C LYS A 86 -2.96 -25.60 -30.31
N THR A 87 -3.46 -25.86 -29.10
CA THR A 87 -4.46 -26.93 -28.85
C THR A 87 -5.74 -26.42 -28.19
N PRO A 88 -6.88 -27.16 -28.28
CA PRO A 88 -8.10 -26.82 -27.56
C PRO A 88 -7.93 -26.74 -26.03
N THR A 89 -6.97 -27.48 -25.45
CA THR A 89 -6.70 -27.45 -24.01
C THR A 89 -6.24 -26.07 -23.54
N ALA A 90 -5.49 -25.33 -24.37
CA ALA A 90 -5.09 -23.96 -24.08
C ALA A 90 -6.31 -23.03 -23.92
N ALA A 91 -7.34 -23.19 -24.77
CA ALA A 91 -8.57 -22.42 -24.63
C ALA A 91 -9.30 -22.71 -23.31
N THR A 92 -9.34 -23.97 -22.88
CA THR A 92 -9.93 -24.37 -21.60
C THR A 92 -9.18 -23.76 -20.42
N GLN A 93 -7.84 -23.77 -20.43
CA GLN A 93 -7.02 -23.17 -19.37
C GLN A 93 -7.22 -21.65 -19.29
N VAL A 94 -7.25 -20.96 -20.44
CA VAL A 94 -7.53 -19.52 -20.49
C VAL A 94 -8.93 -19.20 -19.97
N ALA A 95 -9.95 -19.96 -20.39
CA ALA A 95 -11.32 -19.78 -19.89
C ALA A 95 -11.41 -19.96 -18.36
N ALA A 96 -10.68 -20.93 -17.80
CA ALA A 96 -10.63 -21.16 -16.36
C ALA A 96 -10.01 -19.98 -15.59
N LEU A 97 -8.96 -19.34 -16.13
CA LEU A 97 -8.35 -18.16 -15.52
C LEU A 97 -9.31 -16.95 -15.51
N PHE A 98 -10.02 -16.73 -16.62
CA PHE A 98 -10.98 -15.62 -16.71
C PHE A 98 -12.21 -15.84 -15.82
N GLY A 99 -12.66 -17.08 -15.64
CA GLY A 99 -13.85 -17.43 -14.85
C GLY A 99 -15.17 -17.13 -15.57
N GLY A 100 -16.28 -17.36 -14.88
CA GLY A 100 -17.64 -17.32 -15.44
C GLY A 100 -18.42 -16.05 -15.11
N ALA A 101 -17.81 -15.08 -14.44
CA ALA A 101 -18.50 -13.89 -13.97
C ALA A 101 -19.13 -13.05 -15.10
N THR A 102 -20.36 -12.60 -14.84
CA THR A 102 -21.13 -11.68 -15.68
C THR A 102 -21.53 -10.42 -14.90
N PRO A 103 -21.87 -9.30 -15.57
CA PRO A 103 -22.32 -8.09 -14.89
C PRO A 103 -23.51 -8.30 -13.95
N ALA A 104 -24.38 -9.29 -14.23
CA ALA A 104 -25.55 -9.62 -13.43
C ALA A 104 -25.24 -10.37 -12.11
N ASN A 105 -23.99 -10.81 -11.92
CA ASN A 105 -23.54 -11.47 -10.68
C ASN A 105 -23.11 -10.49 -9.58
N PHE A 106 -23.44 -9.21 -9.73
CA PHE A 106 -23.12 -8.16 -8.77
C PHE A 106 -24.39 -7.38 -8.39
N SER A 107 -24.53 -7.05 -7.11
CA SER A 107 -25.54 -6.10 -6.64
C SER A 107 -24.85 -4.90 -5.99
N VAL A 108 -25.31 -3.70 -6.37
CA VAL A 108 -24.77 -2.42 -5.87
C VAL A 108 -25.77 -1.82 -4.89
N SER A 109 -25.31 -1.41 -3.71
CA SER A 109 -26.11 -0.74 -2.69
C SER A 109 -25.34 0.45 -2.15
N GLY A 110 -25.68 1.65 -2.62
CA GLY A 110 -24.87 2.85 -2.36
C GLY A 110 -23.48 2.70 -2.98
N GLU A 111 -22.45 2.80 -2.14
CA GLU A 111 -21.03 2.67 -2.53
C GLU A 111 -20.48 1.24 -2.36
N THR A 112 -21.33 0.29 -1.96
CA THR A 112 -20.93 -1.10 -1.70
C THR A 112 -21.31 -2.00 -2.87
N VAL A 113 -20.36 -2.83 -3.32
CA VAL A 113 -20.56 -3.85 -4.36
C VAL A 113 -20.52 -5.24 -3.73
N ASN A 114 -21.58 -6.03 -3.93
CA ASN A 114 -21.68 -7.39 -3.40
C ASN A 114 -21.71 -8.42 -4.53
N TRP A 115 -20.98 -9.52 -4.34
CA TRP A 115 -20.98 -10.67 -5.25
C TRP A 115 -22.17 -11.59 -4.97
N THR A 116 -22.94 -11.92 -6.00
CA THR A 116 -24.10 -12.84 -5.95
C THR A 116 -23.94 -14.09 -6.81
N GLY A 117 -22.79 -14.23 -7.50
CA GLY A 117 -22.47 -15.42 -8.27
C GLY A 117 -21.93 -16.59 -7.42
N PRO A 118 -21.47 -17.67 -8.06
CA PRO A 118 -20.93 -18.84 -7.37
C PRO A 118 -19.74 -18.47 -6.45
N ALA A 119 -19.75 -18.95 -5.21
CA ALA A 119 -18.69 -18.62 -4.22
C ALA A 119 -17.29 -19.12 -4.60
N GLY A 120 -17.21 -20.13 -5.48
CA GLY A 120 -15.95 -20.70 -5.97
C GLY A 120 -15.33 -19.98 -7.18
N ASP A 121 -16.02 -19.01 -7.79
CA ASP A 121 -15.47 -18.27 -8.93
C ASP A 121 -14.57 -17.14 -8.43
N TRP A 122 -13.27 -17.23 -8.69
CA TRP A 122 -12.27 -16.20 -8.39
C TRP A 122 -11.53 -15.73 -9.65
N GLY A 123 -12.15 -15.89 -10.82
CA GLY A 123 -11.54 -15.56 -12.09
C GLY A 123 -11.32 -14.07 -12.30
N LEU A 124 -10.45 -13.74 -13.26
CA LEU A 124 -10.10 -12.36 -13.61
C LEU A 124 -11.33 -11.49 -13.94
N ARG A 125 -12.36 -12.07 -14.58
CA ARG A 125 -13.61 -11.36 -14.89
C ARG A 125 -14.32 -10.89 -13.63
N ARG A 126 -14.35 -11.70 -12.56
CA ARG A 126 -14.99 -11.32 -11.30
C ARG A 126 -14.31 -10.08 -10.72
N MET A 127 -12.97 -10.07 -10.69
CA MET A 127 -12.20 -8.94 -10.19
C MET A 127 -12.47 -7.66 -11.00
N ILE A 128 -12.35 -7.74 -12.33
CA ILE A 128 -12.50 -6.57 -13.20
C ILE A 128 -13.93 -6.01 -13.18
N LEU A 129 -14.95 -6.88 -13.19
CA LEU A 129 -16.35 -6.44 -13.14
C LEU A 129 -16.74 -5.88 -11.76
N HIS A 130 -16.17 -6.40 -10.68
CA HIS A 130 -16.31 -5.79 -9.34
C HIS A 130 -15.83 -4.33 -9.37
N TYR A 131 -14.63 -4.09 -9.88
CA TYR A 131 -14.08 -2.74 -9.96
C TYR A 131 -14.83 -1.83 -10.93
N ALA A 132 -15.37 -2.36 -12.03
CA ALA A 132 -16.22 -1.57 -12.92
C ALA A 132 -17.48 -1.07 -12.19
N HIS A 133 -18.15 -1.94 -11.43
CA HIS A 133 -19.29 -1.54 -10.59
C HIS A 133 -18.87 -0.56 -9.48
N LEU A 134 -17.72 -0.78 -8.85
CA LEU A 134 -17.21 0.09 -7.79
C LEU A 134 -16.89 1.50 -8.33
N CYS A 135 -16.25 1.58 -9.49
CA CYS A 135 -15.98 2.84 -10.18
C CYS A 135 -17.27 3.57 -10.56
N ALA A 136 -18.29 2.85 -11.04
CA ALA A 136 -19.61 3.43 -11.32
C ALA A 136 -20.25 3.99 -10.04
N ALA A 137 -20.22 3.22 -8.93
CA ALA A 137 -20.75 3.61 -7.63
C ALA A 137 -20.02 4.83 -7.04
N ALA A 138 -18.71 4.96 -7.28
CA ALA A 138 -17.91 6.11 -6.87
C ALA A 138 -18.18 7.40 -7.67
N GLY A 139 -19.08 7.34 -8.66
CA GLY A 139 -19.43 8.48 -9.53
C GLY A 139 -18.70 8.48 -10.88
N GLY A 140 -18.07 7.37 -11.27
CA GLY A 140 -17.41 7.17 -12.56
C GLY A 140 -15.95 7.64 -12.62
N VAL A 141 -15.20 7.11 -13.60
CA VAL A 141 -13.78 7.43 -13.87
C VAL A 141 -13.61 7.88 -15.33
N ASP A 142 -12.50 8.56 -15.65
CA ASP A 142 -12.23 9.05 -17.01
C ASP A 142 -11.75 7.91 -17.92
N ALA A 143 -10.98 6.97 -17.38
CA ALA A 143 -10.54 5.78 -18.08
C ALA A 143 -10.50 4.55 -17.16
N PHE A 144 -10.60 3.36 -17.75
CA PHE A 144 -10.60 2.08 -17.06
C PHE A 144 -9.83 1.04 -17.88
N LEU A 145 -8.87 0.36 -17.23
CA LEU A 145 -8.08 -0.68 -17.88
C LEU A 145 -8.61 -2.08 -17.54
N ILE A 146 -8.81 -2.91 -18.56
CA ILE A 146 -9.38 -4.28 -18.40
C ILE A 146 -8.33 -5.33 -18.02
N GLY A 147 -7.06 -4.95 -18.02
CA GLY A 147 -5.91 -5.81 -17.73
C GLY A 147 -4.62 -5.13 -18.15
N SER A 148 -3.50 -5.72 -17.74
CA SER A 148 -2.18 -5.13 -17.96
C SER A 148 -1.04 -6.15 -18.03
N GLU A 149 -0.14 -5.98 -18.97
CA GLU A 149 1.13 -6.73 -19.10
C GLU A 149 0.99 -8.26 -19.06
N MET A 150 -0.10 -8.79 -19.60
CA MET A 150 -0.43 -10.21 -19.62
C MET A 150 0.21 -10.92 -20.83
N ARG A 151 1.45 -10.55 -21.21
CA ARG A 151 2.09 -11.04 -22.45
C ARG A 151 2.15 -12.55 -22.58
N GLY A 152 2.40 -13.27 -21.49
CA GLY A 152 2.40 -14.74 -21.50
C GLY A 152 1.02 -15.35 -21.75
N LEU A 153 -0.06 -14.61 -21.43
CA LEU A 153 -1.45 -15.02 -21.58
C LEU A 153 -2.02 -14.62 -22.94
N THR A 154 -1.75 -13.39 -23.41
CA THR A 154 -2.23 -12.85 -24.69
C THR A 154 -1.65 -13.59 -25.89
N THR A 155 -0.44 -14.15 -25.77
CA THR A 155 0.21 -14.92 -26.83
C THR A 155 -0.15 -16.41 -26.86
N ILE A 156 -0.96 -16.92 -25.91
CA ILE A 156 -1.42 -18.31 -25.92
C ILE A 156 -2.32 -18.53 -27.13
N ARG A 157 -2.10 -19.64 -27.84
CA ARG A 157 -2.88 -20.02 -29.01
C ARG A 157 -3.70 -21.28 -28.76
N SER A 158 -4.95 -21.30 -29.24
CA SER A 158 -5.80 -22.50 -29.27
C SER A 158 -5.84 -23.22 -30.62
N GLY A 159 -5.10 -22.69 -31.59
CA GLY A 159 -4.90 -23.22 -32.94
C GLY A 159 -3.72 -22.50 -33.61
N ALA A 160 -3.57 -22.58 -34.93
CA ALA A 160 -2.42 -21.96 -35.61
C ALA A 160 -2.37 -20.42 -35.45
N SER A 161 -3.52 -19.75 -35.45
CA SER A 161 -3.63 -18.28 -35.42
C SER A 161 -4.75 -17.76 -34.50
N SER A 162 -5.26 -18.61 -33.60
CA SER A 162 -6.39 -18.28 -32.71
C SER A 162 -5.90 -17.98 -31.30
N TYR A 163 -6.16 -16.76 -30.80
CA TYR A 163 -5.70 -16.28 -29.49
C TYR A 163 -6.88 -16.15 -28.50
N PRO A 164 -7.20 -17.18 -27.69
CA PRO A 164 -8.37 -17.19 -26.81
C PRO A 164 -8.40 -16.07 -25.77
N ALA A 165 -7.24 -15.65 -25.23
CA ALA A 165 -7.18 -14.59 -24.23
C ALA A 165 -7.58 -13.22 -24.83
N VAL A 166 -7.20 -12.96 -26.08
CA VAL A 166 -7.58 -11.73 -26.79
C VAL A 166 -9.09 -11.67 -26.96
N GLN A 167 -9.74 -12.78 -27.32
CA GLN A 167 -11.20 -12.84 -27.38
C GLN A 167 -11.84 -12.63 -26.00
N ALA A 168 -11.31 -13.24 -24.95
CA ALA A 168 -11.82 -13.08 -23.59
C ALA A 168 -11.71 -11.62 -23.09
N PHE A 169 -10.65 -10.89 -23.46
CA PHE A 169 -10.52 -9.46 -23.18
C PHE A 169 -11.52 -8.61 -23.96
N ARG A 170 -11.83 -8.94 -25.22
CA ARG A 170 -12.89 -8.24 -25.97
C ARG A 170 -14.26 -8.42 -25.32
N ASP A 171 -14.59 -9.65 -24.91
CA ASP A 171 -15.83 -9.95 -24.20
C ASP A 171 -15.89 -9.25 -22.84
N LEU A 172 -14.74 -9.07 -22.18
CA LEU A 172 -14.62 -8.32 -20.93
C LEU A 172 -14.80 -6.81 -21.16
N ALA A 173 -14.20 -6.24 -22.21
CA ALA A 173 -14.36 -4.84 -22.58
C ALA A 173 -15.84 -4.48 -22.80
N ALA A 174 -16.57 -5.31 -23.56
CA ALA A 174 -18.01 -5.13 -23.76
C ALA A 174 -18.82 -5.20 -22.45
N ALA A 175 -18.46 -6.12 -21.54
CA ALA A 175 -19.11 -6.23 -20.24
C ALA A 175 -18.81 -5.02 -19.32
N VAL A 176 -17.58 -4.48 -19.36
CA VAL A 176 -17.19 -3.27 -18.65
C VAL A 176 -17.91 -2.04 -19.23
N ARG A 177 -18.02 -1.93 -20.56
CA ARG A 177 -18.79 -0.87 -21.22
C ARG A 177 -20.24 -0.85 -20.74
N ALA A 178 -20.88 -2.01 -20.64
CA ALA A 178 -22.26 -2.11 -20.20
C ALA A 178 -22.48 -1.56 -18.77
N ILE A 179 -21.43 -1.55 -17.93
CA ILE A 179 -21.47 -1.02 -16.56
C ILE A 179 -21.12 0.47 -16.53
N LEU A 180 -19.99 0.86 -17.15
CA LEU A 180 -19.41 2.20 -17.03
C LEU A 180 -19.98 3.21 -18.05
N GLY A 181 -20.72 2.73 -19.05
CA GLY A 181 -21.32 3.56 -20.09
C GLY A 181 -20.31 4.15 -21.09
N PRO A 182 -20.79 5.00 -22.02
CA PRO A 182 -19.98 5.51 -23.13
C PRO A 182 -19.01 6.64 -22.73
N GLY A 183 -19.15 7.21 -21.53
CA GLY A 183 -18.33 8.34 -21.07
C GLY A 183 -16.92 7.93 -20.62
N THR A 184 -16.75 6.72 -20.08
CA THR A 184 -15.48 6.21 -19.58
C THR A 184 -14.65 5.65 -20.74
N LYS A 185 -13.36 5.99 -20.83
CA LYS A 185 -12.46 5.41 -21.84
C LYS A 185 -12.00 4.01 -21.41
N ILE A 186 -12.09 3.01 -22.28
CA ILE A 186 -11.71 1.62 -21.94
C ILE A 186 -10.51 1.21 -22.78
N SER A 187 -9.52 0.55 -22.15
CA SER A 187 -8.39 -0.04 -22.87
C SER A 187 -7.80 -1.24 -22.13
N TYR A 188 -6.84 -1.90 -22.76
CA TYR A 188 -5.87 -2.80 -22.17
C TYR A 188 -4.50 -2.09 -22.11
N ALA A 189 -3.72 -2.30 -21.04
CA ALA A 189 -2.35 -1.80 -20.92
C ALA A 189 -1.37 -2.89 -21.36
N ALA A 190 -0.96 -2.85 -22.62
CA ALA A 190 -0.01 -3.82 -23.15
C ALA A 190 1.40 -3.56 -22.66
N ASP A 191 2.13 -4.61 -22.32
CA ASP A 191 3.59 -4.52 -22.17
C ASP A 191 4.24 -3.96 -23.46
N TRP A 192 5.27 -3.13 -23.32
CA TRP A 192 5.99 -2.54 -24.46
C TRP A 192 6.51 -3.58 -25.47
N SER A 193 6.71 -4.84 -25.06
CA SER A 193 7.17 -5.92 -25.93
C SER A 193 6.06 -6.80 -26.50
N GLU A 194 4.78 -6.53 -26.22
CA GLU A 194 3.63 -7.30 -26.77
C GLU A 194 2.72 -6.50 -27.71
N TYR A 195 2.60 -5.18 -27.53
CA TYR A 195 1.54 -4.37 -28.17
C TYR A 195 1.54 -4.47 -29.71
N PHE A 196 2.73 -4.61 -30.31
CA PHE A 196 2.96 -4.48 -31.75
C PHE A 196 2.76 -5.78 -32.53
N GLY A 197 2.74 -6.93 -31.87
CA GLY A 197 2.62 -8.23 -32.53
C GLY A 197 3.28 -9.36 -31.75
N HIS A 198 3.05 -10.59 -32.21
CA HIS A 198 3.62 -11.82 -31.68
C HIS A 198 4.41 -12.52 -32.79
N GLN A 199 5.71 -12.69 -32.56
CA GLN A 199 6.63 -13.44 -33.41
C GLN A 199 7.17 -14.64 -32.62
N PRO A 200 6.50 -15.80 -32.67
CA PRO A 200 6.89 -16.96 -31.87
C PRO A 200 8.28 -17.48 -32.27
N GLY A 201 9.13 -17.73 -31.26
CA GLY A 201 10.45 -18.36 -31.44
C GLY A 201 10.41 -19.86 -31.69
N ASP A 202 9.32 -20.40 -32.25
CA ASP A 202 9.10 -21.84 -32.48
C ASP A 202 9.59 -22.32 -33.85
N GLY A 203 10.31 -21.47 -34.59
CA GLY A 203 10.85 -21.77 -35.92
C GLY A 203 9.81 -21.72 -37.05
N SER A 204 8.56 -21.39 -36.76
CA SER A 204 7.51 -21.23 -37.78
C SER A 204 7.79 -20.07 -38.74
N GLY A 205 8.49 -19.04 -38.28
CA GLY A 205 8.59 -17.75 -38.98
C GLY A 205 7.29 -16.95 -38.95
N ASP A 206 6.31 -17.37 -38.13
CA ASP A 206 5.04 -16.67 -38.00
C ASP A 206 5.25 -15.25 -37.48
N MET A 207 4.45 -14.31 -38.00
CA MET A 207 4.22 -13.01 -37.37
C MET A 207 2.73 -12.72 -37.37
N PHE A 208 2.19 -12.41 -36.20
CA PHE A 208 0.78 -12.08 -36.05
C PHE A 208 0.61 -10.79 -35.27
N PHE A 209 -0.18 -9.86 -35.80
CA PHE A 209 -0.72 -8.74 -35.03
C PHE A 209 -1.87 -9.24 -34.13
N HIS A 210 -1.52 -10.10 -33.18
CA HIS A 210 -2.48 -10.87 -32.39
C HIS A 210 -3.43 -10.01 -31.54
N LEU A 211 -3.04 -8.79 -31.18
CA LEU A 211 -3.87 -7.84 -30.44
C LEU A 211 -4.74 -6.95 -31.33
N ASP A 212 -4.57 -6.95 -32.66
CA ASP A 212 -5.41 -6.14 -33.55
C ASP A 212 -6.92 -6.39 -33.40
N PRO A 213 -7.41 -7.61 -33.14
CA PRO A 213 -8.83 -7.81 -32.84
C PRO A 213 -9.31 -7.04 -31.61
N LEU A 214 -8.45 -6.82 -30.61
CA LEU A 214 -8.75 -6.01 -29.43
C LEU A 214 -8.55 -4.52 -29.75
N TRP A 215 -7.45 -4.14 -30.39
CA TRP A 215 -7.17 -2.75 -30.77
C TRP A 215 -8.16 -2.18 -31.78
N ALA A 216 -8.76 -2.99 -32.64
CA ALA A 216 -9.81 -2.57 -33.56
C ALA A 216 -11.21 -2.64 -32.93
N ASP A 217 -11.37 -3.26 -31.77
CA ASP A 217 -12.68 -3.45 -31.14
C ASP A 217 -13.32 -2.09 -30.80
N PRO A 218 -14.60 -1.85 -31.14
CA PRO A 218 -15.25 -0.56 -30.89
C PRO A 218 -15.31 -0.18 -29.41
N GLU A 219 -15.20 -1.16 -28.50
CA GLU A 219 -15.23 -0.89 -27.06
C GLU A 219 -13.91 -0.39 -26.50
N ILE A 220 -12.80 -0.55 -27.24
CA ILE A 220 -11.48 -0.04 -26.87
C ILE A 220 -11.31 1.38 -27.42
N ASP A 221 -10.98 2.34 -26.59
CA ASP A 221 -10.91 3.76 -26.98
C ASP A 221 -9.51 4.21 -27.42
N PHE A 222 -8.46 3.56 -26.91
CA PHE A 222 -7.06 3.91 -27.17
C PHE A 222 -6.18 2.66 -27.13
N VAL A 223 -4.94 2.75 -27.63
CA VAL A 223 -3.92 1.72 -27.48
C VAL A 223 -3.11 2.04 -26.23
N GLY A 224 -3.29 1.27 -25.16
CA GLY A 224 -2.53 1.43 -23.91
C GLY A 224 -1.21 0.67 -23.96
N ILE A 225 -0.11 1.34 -23.63
CA ILE A 225 1.23 0.75 -23.61
C ILE A 225 1.92 1.12 -22.30
N ASP A 226 2.44 0.12 -21.58
CA ASP A 226 3.37 0.31 -20.48
C ASP A 226 4.79 0.43 -21.07
N ASN A 227 5.16 1.69 -21.37
CA ASN A 227 6.29 2.03 -22.21
C ASN A 227 7.61 2.06 -21.41
N TYR A 228 8.28 0.90 -21.37
CA TYR A 228 9.58 0.73 -20.75
C TYR A 228 10.70 0.41 -21.75
N MET A 229 10.59 0.97 -22.97
CA MET A 229 11.55 0.74 -24.05
C MET A 229 12.92 1.36 -23.73
N PRO A 230 14.06 0.67 -23.99
CA PRO A 230 15.40 1.20 -23.71
C PRO A 230 15.70 2.52 -24.43
N LEU A 231 16.29 3.48 -23.70
CA LEU A 231 16.73 4.77 -24.25
C LEU A 231 18.26 4.93 -24.25
N SER A 232 19.01 3.90 -23.88
CA SER A 232 20.47 3.93 -23.89
C SER A 232 21.08 2.52 -23.96
N ASP A 233 22.37 2.46 -24.26
CA ASP A 233 23.20 1.25 -24.25
C ASP A 233 24.57 1.55 -23.60
N TRP A 234 24.52 2.34 -22.51
CA TRP A 234 25.69 2.92 -21.86
C TRP A 234 26.47 1.90 -20.99
N ARG A 235 27.80 2.02 -20.92
CA ARG A 235 28.68 1.05 -20.23
C ARG A 235 29.70 1.75 -19.34
N ASP A 236 30.53 0.96 -18.65
CA ASP A 236 31.68 1.49 -17.90
C ASP A 236 32.77 1.97 -18.84
N GLY A 237 33.54 2.96 -18.37
CA GLY A 237 34.65 3.54 -19.11
C GLY A 237 34.21 4.47 -20.24
N PHE A 238 35.15 4.74 -21.15
CA PHE A 238 35.00 5.76 -22.20
C PHE A 238 35.23 5.21 -23.61
N GLU A 239 35.37 3.89 -23.75
CA GLU A 239 35.71 3.20 -25.00
C GLU A 239 34.52 2.45 -25.61
N HIS A 240 33.36 2.44 -24.94
CA HIS A 240 32.15 1.82 -25.48
C HIS A 240 31.61 2.62 -26.68
N ALA A 241 30.79 1.96 -27.52
CA ALA A 241 30.37 2.53 -28.80
C ALA A 241 29.70 3.91 -28.66
N ASP A 242 28.80 4.09 -27.70
CA ASP A 242 28.09 5.37 -27.50
C ASP A 242 29.03 6.51 -27.09
N ALA A 243 30.08 6.22 -26.31
CA ALA A 243 31.10 7.22 -25.98
C ALA A 243 32.01 7.50 -27.20
N ALA A 244 32.32 6.48 -27.99
CA ALA A 244 33.07 6.62 -29.25
C ALA A 244 32.29 7.40 -30.32
N ASP A 245 30.95 7.30 -30.32
CA ASP A 245 30.03 8.10 -31.15
C ASP A 245 29.97 9.58 -30.72
N GLY A 246 30.67 9.95 -29.64
CA GLY A 246 30.84 11.33 -29.19
C GLY A 246 29.84 11.80 -28.13
N TRP A 247 28.97 10.92 -27.62
CA TRP A 247 28.04 11.28 -26.56
C TRP A 247 28.78 11.55 -25.24
N PRO A 248 28.51 12.68 -24.55
CA PRO A 248 29.30 13.08 -23.40
C PRO A 248 28.94 12.30 -22.13
N ALA A 249 27.68 11.91 -21.97
CA ALA A 249 27.16 11.20 -20.82
C ALA A 249 25.80 10.55 -21.13
N ILE A 250 25.42 9.54 -20.34
CA ILE A 250 24.09 8.91 -20.40
C ILE A 250 22.94 9.90 -20.09
N TYR A 251 23.21 10.96 -19.33
CA TYR A 251 22.21 11.98 -18.98
C TYR A 251 21.94 12.98 -20.11
N ASP A 252 22.71 12.93 -21.20
CA ASP A 252 22.55 13.84 -22.32
C ASP A 252 21.14 13.69 -22.92
N ARG A 253 20.42 14.81 -23.00
CA ARG A 253 19.03 14.79 -23.43
C ARG A 253 18.91 14.39 -24.90
N ALA A 254 19.83 14.84 -25.76
CA ALA A 254 19.80 14.53 -27.18
C ALA A 254 20.14 13.05 -27.41
N TYR A 255 21.05 12.46 -26.62
CA TYR A 255 21.34 11.02 -26.63
C TYR A 255 20.08 10.20 -26.34
N LEU A 256 19.43 10.48 -25.20
CA LEU A 256 18.23 9.75 -24.80
C LEU A 256 17.09 9.94 -25.81
N GLN A 257 16.93 11.14 -26.38
CA GLN A 257 15.90 11.43 -27.39
C GLN A 257 16.17 10.75 -28.74
N ALA A 258 17.42 10.70 -29.19
CA ALA A 258 17.80 9.98 -30.40
C ALA A 258 17.47 8.48 -30.30
N HIS A 259 17.41 7.96 -29.07
CA HIS A 259 17.04 6.57 -28.79
C HIS A 259 15.54 6.39 -28.50
N ILE A 260 14.65 7.38 -28.63
CA ILE A 260 13.19 7.13 -28.48
C ILE A 260 12.63 6.43 -29.72
N ALA A 261 12.94 6.95 -30.90
CA ALA A 261 12.60 6.35 -32.20
C ALA A 261 13.87 5.94 -32.96
N GLY A 262 14.79 5.29 -32.23
CA GLY A 262 16.11 4.86 -32.70
C GLY A 262 16.78 3.92 -31.68
N GLY A 263 17.96 3.39 -32.00
CA GLY A 263 18.74 2.51 -31.12
C GLY A 263 18.18 1.09 -30.99
N GLU A 264 18.37 0.46 -29.81
CA GLU A 264 17.87 -0.89 -29.53
C GLU A 264 16.36 -0.95 -29.72
N GLY A 265 15.87 -1.94 -30.49
CA GLY A 265 14.44 -2.11 -30.77
C GLY A 265 13.89 -1.29 -31.93
N PHE A 266 14.73 -0.46 -32.56
CA PHE A 266 14.39 0.31 -33.75
C PHE A 266 15.42 0.07 -34.87
N ASP A 267 16.66 0.49 -34.64
CA ASP A 267 17.74 0.34 -35.63
C ASP A 267 18.35 -1.06 -35.57
N TRP A 268 18.51 -1.60 -34.36
CA TRP A 268 19.23 -2.84 -34.11
C TRP A 268 18.70 -3.59 -32.88
N PHE A 269 19.13 -4.84 -32.73
CA PHE A 269 18.88 -5.69 -31.55
C PHE A 269 20.13 -6.53 -31.23
N TYR A 270 20.14 -7.17 -30.05
CA TYR A 270 21.16 -8.16 -29.69
C TYR A 270 20.65 -9.58 -29.92
N SER A 271 21.38 -10.39 -30.69
CA SER A 271 20.98 -11.78 -30.96
C SER A 271 21.23 -12.72 -29.79
N SER A 272 22.14 -12.33 -28.89
CA SER A 272 22.53 -13.12 -27.72
C SER A 272 23.02 -12.22 -26.57
N ALA A 273 23.15 -12.80 -25.37
CA ALA A 273 23.79 -12.13 -24.24
C ALA A 273 25.28 -11.83 -24.48
N ALA A 274 25.96 -12.67 -25.27
CA ALA A 274 27.35 -12.44 -25.66
C ALA A 274 27.47 -11.22 -26.58
N ASP A 275 26.57 -11.09 -27.57
CA ASP A 275 26.49 -9.92 -28.44
C ASP A 275 26.20 -8.66 -27.64
N ARG A 276 25.27 -8.73 -26.67
CA ARG A 276 25.01 -7.62 -25.76
C ARG A 276 26.28 -7.24 -25.01
N THR A 277 27.04 -8.19 -24.49
CA THR A 277 28.29 -7.92 -23.76
C THR A 277 29.36 -7.29 -24.65
N ALA A 278 29.51 -7.79 -25.88
CA ALA A 278 30.47 -7.30 -26.86
C ALA A 278 30.00 -6.05 -27.63
N GLN A 279 28.78 -5.56 -27.35
CA GLN A 279 28.14 -4.46 -28.06
C GLN A 279 27.98 -4.69 -29.57
N VAL A 280 27.79 -5.96 -29.98
CA VAL A 280 27.55 -6.34 -31.39
C VAL A 280 26.08 -6.09 -31.74
N ARG A 281 25.81 -4.94 -32.34
CA ARG A 281 24.47 -4.47 -32.71
C ARG A 281 24.04 -5.05 -34.07
N THR A 282 23.03 -5.92 -34.09
CA THR A 282 22.50 -6.52 -35.33
C THR A 282 21.36 -5.68 -35.90
N PRO A 283 21.44 -5.19 -37.15
CA PRO A 283 20.39 -4.37 -37.75
C PRO A 283 19.03 -5.07 -37.83
N ILE A 284 17.94 -4.33 -37.57
CA ILE A 284 16.57 -4.82 -37.78
C ILE A 284 16.16 -4.57 -39.23
N THR A 285 15.94 -5.65 -39.98
CA THR A 285 15.52 -5.61 -41.40
C THR A 285 14.36 -6.58 -41.64
N ASP A 286 13.58 -6.34 -42.70
CA ASP A 286 12.48 -7.23 -43.13
C ASP A 286 12.79 -7.97 -44.45
N GLY A 287 14.05 -7.94 -44.87
CA GLY A 287 14.51 -8.57 -46.10
C GLY A 287 13.62 -8.29 -47.31
N ALA A 288 12.91 -9.33 -47.79
CA ALA A 288 12.14 -9.30 -49.02
C ALA A 288 10.89 -8.40 -49.00
N HIS A 289 10.35 -8.06 -47.81
CA HIS A 289 9.10 -7.29 -47.70
C HIS A 289 9.32 -5.80 -47.43
N ASP A 290 10.54 -5.39 -47.08
CA ASP A 290 10.94 -3.98 -46.83
C ASP A 290 10.02 -3.22 -45.84
N LYS A 291 9.47 -3.91 -44.83
CA LYS A 291 8.69 -3.32 -43.73
C LYS A 291 9.33 -3.61 -42.37
N PRO A 292 10.56 -3.13 -42.10
CA PRO A 292 11.26 -3.45 -40.84
C PRO A 292 10.50 -3.03 -39.59
N TRP A 293 9.61 -2.05 -39.69
CA TRP A 293 8.74 -1.59 -38.59
C TRP A 293 7.93 -2.70 -37.93
N VAL A 294 7.62 -3.79 -38.64
CA VAL A 294 6.88 -4.92 -38.07
C VAL A 294 7.64 -5.67 -36.98
N PHE A 295 8.96 -5.49 -36.91
CA PHE A 295 9.85 -6.07 -35.91
C PHE A 295 10.43 -5.00 -34.95
N ARG A 296 10.06 -3.73 -35.13
CA ARG A 296 10.55 -2.61 -34.31
C ARG A 296 9.50 -2.22 -33.29
N TYR A 297 9.63 -2.75 -32.07
CA TYR A 297 8.71 -2.41 -30.98
C TYR A 297 8.78 -0.91 -30.57
N LYS A 298 9.75 -0.13 -31.07
CA LYS A 298 9.80 1.34 -30.86
C LYS A 298 9.22 2.14 -32.01
N ASP A 299 8.91 1.52 -33.15
CA ASP A 299 8.40 2.20 -34.33
C ASP A 299 6.89 2.43 -34.23
N LEU A 300 6.49 3.17 -33.19
CA LEU A 300 5.10 3.50 -32.89
C LEU A 300 4.44 4.22 -34.06
N LEU A 301 5.18 5.08 -34.75
CA LEU A 301 4.66 5.82 -35.90
C LEU A 301 4.31 4.89 -37.05
N ALA A 302 5.26 4.07 -37.51
CA ALA A 302 5.00 3.21 -38.65
C ALA A 302 3.94 2.14 -38.30
N TRP A 303 3.96 1.58 -37.10
CA TRP A 303 2.90 0.68 -36.64
C TRP A 303 1.52 1.37 -36.69
N TRP A 304 1.41 2.55 -36.10
CA TRP A 304 0.14 3.28 -36.03
C TRP A 304 -0.38 3.74 -37.41
N SER A 305 0.52 4.10 -38.33
CA SER A 305 0.16 4.70 -39.62
C SER A 305 -0.04 3.73 -40.78
N ASN A 306 0.30 2.44 -40.63
CA ASN A 306 0.27 1.47 -41.72
C ASN A 306 -0.82 0.40 -41.57
N PRO A 307 -1.31 -0.15 -42.70
CA PRO A 307 -2.14 -1.36 -42.67
C PRO A 307 -1.32 -2.56 -42.18
N HIS A 308 -1.92 -3.36 -41.31
CA HIS A 308 -1.29 -4.53 -40.71
C HIS A 308 -1.61 -5.80 -41.49
N TYR A 309 -0.60 -6.63 -41.79
CA TYR A 309 -0.75 -7.89 -42.49
C TYR A 309 -0.05 -9.01 -41.73
N ASN A 310 -0.82 -10.02 -41.31
CA ASN A 310 -0.24 -11.22 -40.68
C ASN A 310 0.64 -11.99 -41.66
N ARG A 311 1.65 -12.69 -41.13
CA ARG A 311 2.61 -13.48 -41.92
C ARG A 311 2.73 -14.92 -41.42
N PRO A 312 1.72 -15.79 -41.65
CA PRO A 312 1.86 -17.20 -41.33
C PRO A 312 2.99 -17.82 -42.16
N GLY A 313 3.92 -18.53 -41.51
CA GLY A 313 5.10 -19.09 -42.16
C GLY A 313 6.06 -18.05 -42.75
N GLY A 314 5.99 -16.80 -42.28
CA GLY A 314 6.78 -15.68 -42.81
C GLY A 314 6.23 -15.06 -44.09
N VAL A 315 5.09 -15.52 -44.61
CA VAL A 315 4.50 -15.04 -45.86
C VAL A 315 3.37 -14.05 -45.59
N GLU A 316 3.52 -12.80 -46.05
CA GLU A 316 2.51 -11.76 -45.89
C GLU A 316 1.14 -12.15 -46.50
N SER A 317 0.09 -12.03 -45.68
CA SER A 317 -1.29 -12.32 -46.07
C SER A 317 -1.80 -11.31 -47.11
N GLY A 318 -2.66 -11.75 -48.04
CA GLY A 318 -3.24 -10.88 -49.06
C GLY A 318 -4.28 -9.87 -48.52
N THR A 319 -4.73 -10.03 -47.28
CA THR A 319 -5.73 -9.14 -46.63
C THR A 319 -5.16 -8.58 -45.33
N PRO A 320 -5.39 -7.29 -45.03
CA PRO A 320 -4.98 -6.72 -43.76
C PRO A 320 -5.84 -7.27 -42.62
N THR A 321 -5.39 -7.05 -41.39
CA THR A 321 -6.15 -7.30 -40.16
C THR A 321 -7.29 -6.29 -40.01
N ALA A 322 -7.99 -6.34 -38.89
CA ALA A 322 -9.03 -5.36 -38.56
C ALA A 322 -8.50 -3.97 -38.20
N TRP A 323 -7.18 -3.80 -38.01
CA TRP A 323 -6.60 -2.51 -37.67
C TRP A 323 -6.80 -1.51 -38.80
N VAL A 324 -7.36 -0.36 -38.46
CA VAL A 324 -7.46 0.78 -39.37
C VAL A 324 -6.35 1.76 -39.00
N PRO A 325 -5.48 2.14 -39.95
CA PRO A 325 -4.41 3.11 -39.70
C PRO A 325 -4.93 4.38 -39.04
N GLN A 326 -4.21 4.85 -38.03
CA GLN A 326 -4.50 6.09 -37.31
C GLN A 326 -5.83 6.14 -36.55
N SER A 327 -6.52 5.00 -36.41
CA SER A 327 -7.90 4.97 -35.90
C SER A 327 -8.02 5.31 -34.41
N LYS A 328 -6.99 5.07 -33.61
CA LYS A 328 -7.00 5.30 -32.15
C LYS A 328 -5.71 5.99 -31.68
N PRO A 329 -5.75 6.84 -30.64
CA PRO A 329 -4.55 7.37 -30.03
C PRO A 329 -3.82 6.31 -29.20
N ILE A 330 -2.54 6.55 -28.93
CA ILE A 330 -1.67 5.78 -28.03
C ILE A 330 -1.56 6.54 -26.72
N TRP A 331 -1.80 5.85 -25.60
CA TRP A 331 -1.56 6.35 -24.26
C TRP A 331 -0.48 5.51 -23.62
N PHE A 332 0.55 6.14 -23.07
CA PHE A 332 1.50 5.42 -22.22
C PHE A 332 0.89 5.27 -20.84
N THR A 333 0.26 4.12 -20.60
CA THR A 333 -0.42 3.79 -19.33
C THR A 333 0.56 3.68 -18.17
N GLU A 334 1.81 3.34 -18.48
CA GLU A 334 2.97 3.53 -17.63
C GLU A 334 4.16 4.01 -18.48
N LEU A 335 5.06 4.78 -17.89
CA LEU A 335 6.39 5.06 -18.41
C LEU A 335 7.32 5.48 -17.27
N GLY A 336 8.59 5.15 -17.37
CA GLY A 336 9.57 5.51 -16.33
C GLY A 336 10.82 4.66 -16.44
N CYS A 337 11.79 4.94 -15.58
CA CYS A 337 12.93 4.06 -15.36
C CYS A 337 13.24 4.00 -13.85
N PRO A 338 13.90 2.92 -13.38
CA PRO A 338 14.35 2.84 -12.00
C PRO A 338 15.38 3.95 -11.71
N ALA A 339 15.38 4.46 -10.48
CA ALA A 339 16.35 5.47 -10.01
C ALA A 339 17.69 4.82 -9.63
N ILE A 340 18.29 4.16 -10.61
CA ILE A 340 19.52 3.39 -10.52
C ILE A 340 20.44 3.82 -11.67
N ASP A 341 21.75 3.82 -11.47
CA ASP A 341 22.70 4.14 -12.53
C ASP A 341 22.46 3.25 -13.75
N ARG A 342 22.44 3.87 -14.95
CA ARG A 342 22.05 3.20 -16.19
C ARG A 342 20.60 2.70 -16.24
N GLY A 343 19.71 3.31 -15.44
CA GLY A 343 18.25 3.07 -15.46
C GLY A 343 17.65 3.02 -16.86
N THR A 344 18.10 3.89 -17.75
CA THR A 344 17.62 4.00 -19.13
C THR A 344 18.05 2.86 -20.07
N ASN A 345 19.04 2.04 -19.68
CA ASN A 345 19.45 0.86 -20.46
C ASN A 345 18.39 -0.24 -20.45
N GLN A 346 17.64 -0.35 -19.35
CA GLN A 346 16.60 -1.37 -19.19
C GLN A 346 15.48 -0.83 -18.28
N PRO A 347 14.65 0.11 -18.78
CA PRO A 347 13.68 0.83 -17.96
C PRO A 347 12.61 -0.06 -17.32
N ASN A 348 12.40 -1.28 -17.83
CA ASN A 348 11.37 -2.20 -17.38
C ASN A 348 11.73 -2.98 -16.11
N VAL A 349 12.98 -2.89 -15.64
CA VAL A 349 13.44 -3.68 -14.48
C VAL A 349 12.99 -3.04 -13.18
N PHE A 350 12.22 -3.80 -12.40
CA PHE A 350 11.78 -3.44 -11.06
C PHE A 350 12.63 -4.15 -10.01
N PHE A 351 13.33 -3.36 -9.19
CA PHE A 351 14.10 -3.90 -8.08
C PHE A 351 13.17 -4.28 -6.92
N ASP A 352 13.12 -5.58 -6.58
CA ASP A 352 12.37 -6.12 -5.46
C ASP A 352 13.04 -7.41 -4.94
N PRO A 353 13.90 -7.35 -3.92
CA PRO A 353 14.78 -8.47 -3.53
C PRO A 353 14.12 -9.83 -3.29
N LYS A 354 12.80 -9.88 -3.06
CA LYS A 354 12.04 -11.13 -2.92
C LYS A 354 11.67 -11.77 -4.26
N SER A 355 11.55 -11.00 -5.34
CA SER A 355 11.04 -11.45 -6.64
C SER A 355 12.11 -12.12 -7.49
N SER A 356 11.71 -13.17 -8.21
CA SER A 356 12.53 -13.80 -9.26
C SER A 356 12.80 -12.89 -10.46
N GLU A 357 12.11 -11.75 -10.56
CA GLU A 357 12.28 -10.76 -11.63
C GLU A 357 13.07 -9.52 -11.16
N SER A 358 13.67 -9.58 -9.98
CA SER A 358 14.47 -8.47 -9.44
C SER A 358 15.87 -8.46 -10.01
N PHE A 359 16.14 -7.47 -10.86
CA PHE A 359 17.43 -7.24 -11.48
C PHE A 359 17.91 -5.81 -11.26
N THR A 360 19.12 -5.53 -11.71
CA THR A 360 19.58 -4.17 -12.01
C THR A 360 19.62 -4.02 -13.54
N PRO A 361 19.46 -2.82 -14.09
CA PRO A 361 19.51 -2.61 -15.53
C PRO A 361 20.82 -3.10 -16.15
N TYR A 362 20.81 -3.39 -17.46
CA TYR A 362 22.00 -3.85 -18.15
C TYR A 362 23.22 -2.97 -17.88
N PHE A 363 24.29 -3.61 -17.42
CA PHE A 363 25.57 -2.99 -17.06
C PHE A 363 25.50 -2.01 -15.88
N SER A 364 24.36 -1.85 -15.20
CA SER A 364 24.25 -1.03 -14.00
C SER A 364 25.17 -1.52 -12.88
N ARG A 365 25.65 -0.59 -12.06
CA ARG A 365 26.46 -0.88 -10.87
C ARG A 365 25.62 -0.98 -9.60
N GLY A 366 24.30 -0.84 -9.70
CA GLY A 366 23.40 -0.90 -8.54
C GLY A 366 23.37 0.38 -7.70
N TRP A 367 23.87 1.49 -8.23
CA TRP A 367 23.97 2.75 -7.49
C TRP A 367 22.68 3.55 -7.63
N ARG A 368 22.19 4.12 -6.53
CA ARG A 368 21.05 5.06 -6.60
C ARG A 368 21.42 6.23 -7.50
N ASP A 369 20.51 6.58 -8.40
CA ASP A 369 20.67 7.72 -9.29
C ASP A 369 19.31 8.35 -9.57
N ASP A 370 18.99 9.43 -8.88
CA ASP A 370 17.73 10.15 -9.09
C ASP A 370 17.80 11.05 -10.34
N ALA A 371 19.01 11.42 -10.79
CA ALA A 371 19.20 12.31 -11.93
C ALA A 371 18.92 11.61 -13.27
N ILE A 372 19.27 10.32 -13.39
CA ILE A 372 18.96 9.54 -14.61
C ILE A 372 17.45 9.33 -14.78
N GLN A 373 16.71 9.09 -13.70
CA GLN A 373 15.25 9.02 -13.73
C GLN A 373 14.63 10.33 -14.21
N ARG A 374 15.12 11.46 -13.68
CA ARG A 374 14.68 12.78 -14.13
C ARG A 374 14.99 13.00 -15.62
N ALA A 375 16.20 12.64 -16.07
CA ALA A 375 16.64 12.79 -17.45
C ALA A 375 15.77 11.97 -18.42
N TYR A 376 15.44 10.72 -18.07
CA TYR A 376 14.51 9.86 -18.84
C TYR A 376 13.14 10.53 -19.04
N LEU A 377 12.54 11.02 -17.94
CA LEU A 377 11.22 11.64 -18.00
C LEU A 377 11.25 12.92 -18.83
N GLU A 378 12.23 13.79 -18.61
CA GLU A 378 12.39 15.01 -19.40
C GLU A 378 12.60 14.72 -20.88
N ALA A 379 13.47 13.77 -21.24
CA ALA A 379 13.71 13.36 -22.62
C ALA A 379 12.41 12.89 -23.30
N THR A 380 11.67 12.01 -22.64
CA THR A 380 10.44 11.39 -23.16
C THR A 380 9.31 12.41 -23.35
N TYR A 381 8.98 13.19 -22.33
CA TYR A 381 7.88 14.17 -22.41
C TYR A 381 8.18 15.29 -23.40
N LEU A 382 9.43 15.79 -23.44
CA LEU A 382 9.81 16.83 -24.39
C LEU A 382 9.80 16.33 -25.83
N TRP A 383 10.18 15.08 -26.09
CA TRP A 383 10.18 14.51 -27.44
C TRP A 383 8.76 14.36 -27.99
N TRP A 384 7.85 13.73 -27.23
CA TRP A 384 6.47 13.52 -27.66
C TRP A 384 5.61 14.79 -27.62
N GLY A 385 6.04 15.80 -26.86
CA GLY A 385 5.45 17.14 -26.87
C GLY A 385 5.71 17.93 -28.16
N GLN A 386 6.72 17.55 -28.94
CA GLN A 386 7.00 18.18 -30.23
C GLN A 386 6.14 17.59 -31.35
N GLY A 387 5.40 18.46 -32.03
CA GLY A 387 4.48 18.04 -33.10
C GLY A 387 5.14 17.36 -34.30
N ALA A 388 6.45 17.55 -34.50
CA ALA A 388 7.23 16.88 -35.55
C ALA A 388 7.41 15.38 -35.29
N ASN A 389 7.47 14.97 -34.02
CA ASN A 389 7.65 13.57 -33.60
C ASN A 389 6.31 12.87 -33.35
N ASN A 390 5.24 13.65 -33.23
CA ASN A 390 3.91 13.18 -32.81
C ASN A 390 2.85 13.72 -33.78
N PRO A 391 2.60 13.05 -34.92
CA PRO A 391 1.72 13.57 -35.97
C PRO A 391 0.24 13.59 -35.58
N LEU A 392 -0.56 14.31 -36.35
CA LEU A 392 -2.02 14.34 -36.20
C LEU A 392 -2.66 13.18 -36.98
N SER A 393 -3.65 12.54 -36.37
CA SER A 393 -4.54 11.57 -37.03
C SER A 393 -5.42 12.25 -38.04
N THR A 394 -5.47 11.67 -39.23
CA THR A 394 -6.45 11.99 -40.27
C THR A 394 -7.87 11.49 -39.94
N VAL A 395 -8.02 10.60 -38.95
CA VAL A 395 -9.30 10.00 -38.56
C VAL A 395 -10.00 10.79 -37.45
N TYR A 396 -9.29 11.09 -36.35
CA TYR A 396 -9.88 11.76 -35.17
C TYR A 396 -9.31 13.17 -34.91
N GLY A 397 -8.36 13.65 -35.71
CA GLY A 397 -7.83 15.01 -35.63
C GLY A 397 -6.92 15.31 -34.42
N GLY A 398 -6.64 14.33 -33.56
CA GLY A 398 -5.74 14.45 -32.41
C GLY A 398 -4.34 13.88 -32.69
N ARG A 399 -3.43 14.00 -31.72
CA ARG A 399 -2.04 13.51 -31.79
C ARG A 399 -1.97 11.98 -31.61
N MET A 400 -1.04 11.33 -32.32
CA MET A 400 -0.78 9.88 -32.20
C MET A 400 -0.56 9.45 -30.75
N VAL A 401 0.40 10.05 -30.04
CA VAL A 401 0.60 9.86 -28.61
C VAL A 401 -0.13 10.98 -27.87
N HIS A 402 -1.11 10.62 -27.04
CA HIS A 402 -1.87 11.60 -26.27
C HIS A 402 -1.18 11.91 -24.93
N VAL A 403 -0.09 12.68 -25.01
CA VAL A 403 0.81 13.01 -23.89
C VAL A 403 0.10 13.42 -22.59
N PRO A 404 -1.00 14.22 -22.59
CA PRO A 404 -1.68 14.59 -21.35
C PRO A 404 -2.27 13.42 -20.53
N GLU A 405 -2.47 12.24 -21.14
CA GLU A 405 -2.99 11.05 -20.46
C GLU A 405 -1.89 9.99 -20.22
N CYS A 406 -0.64 10.29 -20.57
CA CYS A 406 0.49 9.41 -20.26
C CYS A 406 0.84 9.51 -18.77
N ALA A 407 1.07 8.37 -18.11
CA ALA A 407 1.31 8.31 -16.67
C ALA A 407 2.76 7.91 -16.35
N ALA A 408 3.46 8.76 -15.59
CA ALA A 408 4.77 8.41 -15.06
C ALA A 408 4.64 7.43 -13.89
N TRP A 409 5.32 6.30 -13.97
CA TRP A 409 5.33 5.28 -12.93
C TRP A 409 6.53 5.52 -11.99
N THR A 410 6.37 5.64 -10.67
CA THR A 410 5.09 5.68 -9.92
C THR A 410 5.09 6.68 -8.78
N TRP A 411 3.91 7.21 -8.44
CA TRP A 411 3.71 8.05 -7.26
C TRP A 411 2.91 7.28 -6.20
N ASP A 412 3.53 7.09 -5.04
CA ASP A 412 2.95 6.40 -3.89
C ASP A 412 2.17 7.37 -3.00
N ALA A 413 0.98 6.94 -2.56
CA ALA A 413 0.12 7.72 -1.68
C ALA A 413 0.62 7.76 -0.23
N ARG A 414 1.52 6.84 0.17
CA ARG A 414 2.16 6.87 1.48
C ARG A 414 3.08 8.10 1.56
N PRO A 415 2.98 8.91 2.62
CA PRO A 415 3.67 10.20 2.66
C PRO A 415 5.18 10.02 2.80
N TYR A 416 5.93 10.77 2.00
CA TYR A 416 7.37 10.97 2.18
C TYR A 416 7.63 11.94 3.35
N PRO A 417 8.67 11.74 4.20
CA PRO A 417 9.67 10.67 4.16
C PRO A 417 9.27 9.39 4.92
N PHE A 418 8.07 9.36 5.53
CA PHE A 418 7.63 8.22 6.33
C PHE A 418 7.69 6.92 5.54
N PHE A 419 7.13 6.87 4.33
CA PHE A 419 7.57 5.90 3.33
C PHE A 419 8.70 6.53 2.52
N PRO A 420 9.87 5.87 2.39
CA PRO A 420 10.15 4.47 2.76
C PRO A 420 10.72 4.23 4.17
N ALA A 421 10.95 5.27 4.97
CA ALA A 421 11.79 5.16 6.18
C ALA A 421 11.20 4.33 7.34
N LEU A 422 9.89 4.28 7.52
CA LEU A 422 9.21 3.53 8.60
C LEU A 422 9.05 2.05 8.25
N THR A 423 10.16 1.33 8.21
CA THR A 423 10.22 -0.11 7.88
C THR A 423 9.52 -1.03 8.90
N GLY A 424 9.19 -0.51 10.08
CA GLY A 424 8.33 -1.18 11.05
C GLY A 424 6.83 -1.10 10.73
N VAL A 425 6.43 -0.26 9.78
CA VAL A 425 5.04 -0.13 9.28
C VAL A 425 4.89 -0.81 7.93
N TRP A 426 5.89 -0.66 7.04
CA TRP A 426 5.88 -1.23 5.70
C TRP A 426 7.13 -2.06 5.43
N THR A 427 6.99 -3.19 4.75
CA THR A 427 8.10 -4.13 4.49
C THR A 427 8.86 -3.84 3.20
N ASP A 428 8.28 -3.04 2.31
CA ASP A 428 8.76 -2.74 0.96
C ASP A 428 9.57 -1.43 0.84
N GLY A 429 9.94 -0.82 1.97
CA GLY A 429 10.76 0.40 2.01
C GLY A 429 12.07 0.33 1.18
N PRO A 430 12.85 -0.78 1.22
CA PRO A 430 14.07 -0.91 0.41
C PRO A 430 13.85 -0.76 -1.10
N ASN A 431 12.66 -1.09 -1.62
CA ASN A 431 12.36 -1.06 -3.05
C ASN A 431 12.34 0.38 -3.60
N TRP A 432 11.96 1.36 -2.77
CA TRP A 432 11.96 2.78 -3.14
C TRP A 432 13.34 3.26 -3.62
N ARG A 433 14.41 2.79 -2.96
CA ARG A 433 15.78 3.28 -3.18
C ARG A 433 16.25 3.09 -4.61
N LEU A 434 15.94 1.95 -5.23
CA LEU A 434 16.41 1.58 -6.57
C LEU A 434 15.26 1.38 -7.58
N GLY A 435 14.00 1.52 -7.14
CA GLY A 435 12.83 1.38 -8.00
C GLY A 435 12.37 2.70 -8.64
N HIS A 436 11.18 2.64 -9.25
CA HIS A 436 10.60 3.73 -10.06
C HIS A 436 9.89 4.83 -9.27
N TRP A 437 9.80 4.72 -7.94
CA TRP A 437 9.08 5.67 -7.11
C TRP A 437 9.54 7.11 -7.34
N LEU A 438 8.57 7.99 -7.59
CA LEU A 438 8.70 9.43 -7.79
C LEU A 438 8.40 10.19 -6.49
N THR A 439 7.70 9.59 -5.53
CA THR A 439 7.41 10.18 -4.22
C THR A 439 8.72 10.50 -3.51
N GLY A 440 8.92 11.77 -3.13
CA GLY A 440 10.20 12.29 -2.60
C GLY A 440 11.21 12.75 -3.67
N ARG A 441 11.05 12.33 -4.94
CA ARG A 441 11.96 12.67 -6.05
C ARG A 441 11.39 13.68 -7.05
N LEU A 442 10.08 13.64 -7.33
CA LEU A 442 9.45 14.48 -8.37
C LEU A 442 9.61 15.98 -8.08
N GLY A 443 9.65 16.34 -6.79
CA GLY A 443 9.87 17.71 -6.33
C GLY A 443 11.29 18.22 -6.57
N ALA A 444 12.25 17.33 -6.83
CA ALA A 444 13.60 17.73 -7.18
C ALA A 444 13.63 18.45 -8.53
N VAL A 445 14.42 19.52 -8.60
CA VAL A 445 14.63 20.30 -9.83
C VAL A 445 15.88 19.82 -10.55
N SER A 446 15.86 19.81 -11.89
CA SER A 446 17.08 19.56 -12.66
C SER A 446 18.05 20.73 -12.51
N LEU A 447 19.35 20.42 -12.40
CA LEU A 447 20.42 21.42 -12.27
C LEU A 447 20.36 22.43 -13.42
N ALA A 448 20.15 21.96 -14.64
CA ALA A 448 20.00 22.79 -15.83
C ALA A 448 18.84 23.78 -15.69
N ALA A 449 17.68 23.33 -15.21
CA ALA A 449 16.53 24.20 -15.00
C ALA A 449 16.78 25.25 -13.92
N LEU A 450 17.45 24.87 -12.82
CA LEU A 450 17.81 25.79 -11.72
C LEU A 450 18.79 26.87 -12.20
N VAL A 451 19.86 26.50 -12.90
CA VAL A 451 20.85 27.46 -13.42
C VAL A 451 20.22 28.39 -14.47
N ARG A 452 19.41 27.86 -15.38
CA ARG A 452 18.63 28.67 -16.34
C ARG A 452 17.73 29.66 -15.62
N HIS A 453 17.02 29.22 -14.58
CA HIS A 453 16.15 30.10 -13.79
C HIS A 453 16.92 31.23 -13.12
N LEU A 454 18.08 30.95 -12.52
CA LEU A 454 18.93 31.97 -11.89
C LEU A 454 19.44 33.03 -12.90
N CYS A 455 19.78 32.61 -14.11
CA CYS A 455 20.20 33.51 -15.19
C CYS A 455 19.04 34.40 -15.68
N LEU A 456 17.88 33.80 -15.94
CA LEU A 456 16.69 34.55 -16.38
C LEU A 456 16.21 35.55 -15.32
N ARG A 457 16.34 35.20 -14.04
CA ARG A 457 15.94 36.06 -12.91
C ARG A 457 16.65 37.42 -12.89
N VAL A 458 17.84 37.53 -13.47
CA VAL A 458 18.58 38.81 -13.60
C VAL A 458 18.53 39.42 -14.99
N GLY A 459 17.65 38.91 -15.85
CA GLY A 459 17.39 39.50 -17.17
C GLY A 459 18.38 39.10 -18.25
N LEU A 460 19.18 38.03 -18.06
CA LEU A 460 19.97 37.47 -19.16
C LEU A 460 19.01 36.89 -20.21
N PRO A 461 19.10 37.27 -21.50
CA PRO A 461 18.22 36.74 -22.53
C PRO A 461 18.37 35.23 -22.66
N GLU A 462 17.25 34.53 -22.87
CA GLU A 462 17.26 33.07 -23.02
C GLU A 462 18.18 32.59 -24.13
N SER A 463 18.27 33.34 -25.23
CA SER A 463 19.16 33.03 -26.37
C SER A 463 20.66 33.07 -26.03
N ARG A 464 21.04 33.60 -24.85
CA ARG A 464 22.43 33.66 -24.37
C ARG A 464 22.73 32.67 -23.25
N ILE A 465 21.79 31.76 -22.97
CA ILE A 465 21.90 30.75 -21.91
C ILE A 465 21.92 29.38 -22.55
N ASP A 466 23.01 28.64 -22.36
CA ASP A 466 23.09 27.24 -22.74
C ASP A 466 23.41 26.36 -21.53
N VAL A 467 22.40 25.59 -21.11
CA VAL A 467 22.48 24.63 -20.00
C VAL A 467 22.39 23.18 -20.48
N THR A 468 22.53 22.94 -21.78
CA THR A 468 22.41 21.59 -22.37
C THR A 468 23.51 20.66 -21.87
N GLY A 469 24.68 21.21 -21.53
CA GLY A 469 25.80 20.49 -20.94
C GLY A 469 25.72 20.25 -19.42
N LEU A 470 24.57 20.51 -18.78
CA LEU A 470 24.36 20.29 -17.33
C LEU A 470 23.41 19.13 -17.06
N TRP A 471 23.77 18.28 -16.09
CA TRP A 471 22.92 17.24 -15.54
C TRP A 471 23.07 17.11 -14.02
N GLY A 472 22.02 16.63 -13.38
CA GLY A 472 21.94 16.50 -11.92
C GLY A 472 20.56 16.89 -11.39
N ALA A 473 20.25 16.44 -10.18
CA ALA A 473 19.03 16.76 -9.45
C ALA A 473 19.37 17.46 -8.12
N VAL A 474 18.53 18.42 -7.75
CA VAL A 474 18.59 19.17 -6.49
C VAL A 474 17.23 19.07 -5.80
N GLU A 475 17.16 18.51 -4.59
CA GLU A 475 15.89 18.38 -3.85
C GLU A 475 15.43 19.73 -3.29
N GLY A 476 16.38 20.59 -2.89
CA GLY A 476 16.11 21.96 -2.46
C GLY A 476 17.35 22.83 -2.50
N PHE A 477 17.17 24.13 -2.74
CA PHE A 477 18.22 25.14 -2.70
C PHE A 477 17.68 26.44 -2.09
N VAL A 478 18.36 26.99 -1.08
CA VAL A 478 17.91 28.16 -0.33
C VAL A 478 18.84 29.33 -0.56
N ILE A 479 18.29 30.47 -1.01
CA ILE A 479 18.98 31.75 -1.08
C ILE A 479 18.53 32.57 0.14
N GLY A 480 19.29 32.47 1.23
CA GLY A 480 18.95 33.07 2.52
C GLY A 480 19.39 34.52 2.71
N ALA A 481 20.19 35.06 1.78
CA ALA A 481 20.73 36.42 1.84
C ALA A 481 20.71 37.09 0.45
N LEU A 482 20.89 38.41 0.42
CA LEU A 482 21.11 39.16 -0.81
C LEU A 482 22.46 38.78 -1.42
N GLU A 483 22.44 38.02 -2.50
CA GLU A 483 23.62 37.63 -3.26
C GLU A 483 23.38 37.73 -4.78
N SER A 484 24.47 37.80 -5.54
CA SER A 484 24.39 37.77 -7.00
C SER A 484 24.10 36.34 -7.49
N PRO A 485 23.42 36.15 -8.65
CA PRO A 485 23.25 34.83 -9.23
C PRO A 485 24.57 34.13 -9.51
N ARG A 486 25.62 34.91 -9.82
CA ARG A 486 26.97 34.36 -9.96
C ARG A 486 27.39 33.64 -8.69
N ALA A 487 27.18 34.24 -7.50
CA ALA A 487 27.51 33.60 -6.23
C ALA A 487 26.72 32.30 -6.02
N SER A 488 25.40 32.31 -6.26
CA SER A 488 24.56 31.11 -6.17
C SER A 488 25.00 30.01 -7.15
N ILE A 489 25.28 30.39 -8.40
CA ILE A 489 25.77 29.47 -9.44
C ILE A 489 27.17 28.95 -9.10
N THR A 490 28.07 29.75 -8.54
CA THR A 490 29.39 29.29 -8.10
C THR A 490 29.28 28.24 -7.00
N THR A 491 28.34 28.38 -6.07
CA THR A 491 28.05 27.36 -5.05
C THR A 491 27.58 26.05 -5.68
N LEU A 492 26.68 26.12 -6.68
CA LEU A 492 26.25 24.96 -7.44
C LEU A 492 27.40 24.34 -8.25
N ALA A 493 28.23 25.16 -8.90
CA ALA A 493 29.39 24.75 -9.68
C ALA A 493 30.41 24.01 -8.82
N ARG A 494 30.65 24.49 -7.60
CA ARG A 494 31.53 23.83 -6.62
C ARG A 494 31.00 22.45 -6.24
N HIS A 495 29.71 22.34 -5.94
CA HIS A 495 29.10 21.08 -5.51
C HIS A 495 29.03 20.05 -6.65
N PHE A 496 28.45 20.43 -7.79
CA PHE A 496 28.19 19.54 -8.93
C PHE A 496 29.40 19.32 -9.84
N GLY A 497 30.35 20.27 -9.88
CA GLY A 497 31.54 20.14 -10.72
C GLY A 497 31.30 20.54 -12.17
N PHE A 498 30.85 21.76 -12.40
CA PHE A 498 30.68 22.33 -13.74
C PHE A 498 31.39 23.68 -13.85
N ASP A 499 31.61 24.12 -15.09
CA ASP A 499 32.15 25.43 -15.43
C ASP A 499 31.11 26.24 -16.22
N ALA A 500 31.25 27.56 -16.16
CA ALA A 500 30.52 28.51 -17.00
C ALA A 500 31.53 29.20 -17.92
N VAL A 501 31.36 29.06 -19.22
CA VAL A 501 32.22 29.65 -20.25
C VAL A 501 31.39 30.49 -21.20
N GLU A 502 31.93 31.63 -21.64
CA GLU A 502 31.36 32.39 -22.75
C GLU A 502 32.01 31.94 -24.05
N THR A 503 31.19 31.65 -25.04
CA THR A 503 31.60 31.27 -26.39
C THR A 503 30.52 31.74 -27.35
N GLU A 504 30.92 32.47 -28.37
CA GLU A 504 30.01 33.03 -29.39
C GLU A 504 28.85 33.87 -28.81
N ASP A 505 29.11 34.70 -27.79
CA ASP A 505 28.11 35.53 -27.07
C ASP A 505 27.07 34.73 -26.27
N VAL A 506 27.31 33.42 -26.05
CA VAL A 506 26.47 32.53 -25.25
C VAL A 506 27.25 32.03 -24.03
N ILE A 507 26.62 32.09 -22.86
CA ILE A 507 27.18 31.47 -21.66
C ILE A 507 26.77 30.00 -21.65
N ARG A 508 27.73 29.12 -21.95
CA ARG A 508 27.58 27.67 -21.88
C ARG A 508 27.97 27.18 -20.49
N PHE A 509 27.10 26.38 -19.89
CA PHE A 509 27.37 25.69 -18.64
C PHE A 509 27.63 24.21 -18.95
N VAL A 510 28.83 23.75 -18.61
CA VAL A 510 29.31 22.41 -19.00
C VAL A 510 29.87 21.66 -17.79
N MET A 511 29.46 20.41 -17.62
CA MET A 511 30.05 19.53 -16.61
C MET A 511 31.55 19.34 -16.88
N ARG A 512 32.35 19.27 -15.81
CA ARG A 512 33.77 18.90 -15.89
C ARG A 512 33.91 17.39 -16.11
N GLY A 513 35.10 16.92 -16.48
CA GLY A 513 35.31 15.50 -16.80
C GLY A 513 34.88 15.12 -18.22
N ARG A 514 34.93 16.08 -19.16
CA ARG A 514 34.69 15.82 -20.60
C ARG A 514 35.89 15.14 -21.25
N ALA A 515 35.64 14.47 -22.37
CA ALA A 515 36.69 13.93 -23.23
C ALA A 515 37.55 15.05 -23.81
N SER A 516 38.82 14.74 -24.10
CA SER A 516 39.69 15.65 -24.83
C SER A 516 39.22 15.86 -26.27
N ILE A 517 39.18 17.12 -26.72
CA ILE A 517 38.76 17.47 -28.09
C ILE A 517 39.93 17.74 -29.04
N ALA A 518 41.15 17.86 -28.50
CA ALA A 518 42.35 18.06 -29.30
C ALA A 518 43.59 17.47 -28.61
N THR A 519 44.56 17.08 -29.41
CA THR A 519 45.94 16.82 -28.96
C THR A 519 46.81 18.02 -29.32
N VAL A 520 47.67 18.42 -28.38
CA VAL A 520 48.64 19.51 -28.51
C VAL A 520 50.01 18.98 -28.12
N ALA A 521 50.99 19.14 -29.02
CA ALA A 521 52.39 18.84 -28.79
C ALA A 521 53.21 20.15 -28.70
N PRO A 522 54.46 20.12 -28.20
CA PRO A 522 55.33 21.29 -28.18
C PRO A 522 55.48 21.98 -29.56
N ASP A 523 55.47 21.22 -30.65
CA ASP A 523 55.55 21.74 -32.02
C ASP A 523 54.29 22.50 -32.47
N ASP A 524 53.16 22.34 -31.76
CA ASP A 524 51.94 23.11 -31.99
C ASP A 524 51.94 24.49 -31.29
N LEU A 525 52.94 24.75 -30.42
CA LEU A 525 53.02 25.95 -29.58
C LEU A 525 53.72 27.10 -30.30
N VAL A 526 53.42 28.34 -29.88
CA VAL A 526 54.11 29.53 -30.40
C VAL A 526 55.50 29.63 -29.79
N ALA A 527 56.52 29.71 -30.65
CA ALA A 527 57.91 29.89 -30.23
C ALA A 527 58.11 31.17 -29.41
N THR A 528 58.85 31.04 -28.31
CA THR A 528 59.25 32.15 -27.43
C THR A 528 60.55 32.79 -27.93
N ARG A 529 60.75 34.09 -27.71
CA ARG A 529 62.02 34.78 -28.04
C ARG A 529 63.15 34.36 -27.09
N GLU A 530 62.83 34.09 -25.82
CA GLU A 530 63.68 33.53 -24.77
C GLU A 530 62.81 32.66 -23.84
N GLY A 531 63.37 31.59 -23.26
CA GLY A 531 62.68 30.65 -22.35
C GLY A 531 61.98 29.47 -23.05
N ASP A 532 61.41 28.55 -22.25
CA ASP A 532 60.71 27.37 -22.76
C ASP A 532 59.30 27.71 -23.31
N VAL A 533 58.83 26.95 -24.30
CA VAL A 533 57.51 27.15 -24.94
C VAL A 533 56.33 26.67 -24.08
N LEU A 534 56.61 25.89 -23.04
CA LEU A 534 55.65 25.25 -22.16
C LEU A 534 56.17 25.34 -20.73
N GLU A 535 55.33 25.83 -19.82
CA GLU A 535 55.58 25.82 -18.38
C GLU A 535 54.65 24.83 -17.70
N LEU A 536 55.21 23.82 -17.04
CA LEU A 536 54.46 22.87 -16.21
C LEU A 536 54.77 23.15 -14.74
N THR A 537 53.75 23.54 -13.99
CA THR A 537 53.87 23.81 -12.55
C THR A 537 53.21 22.72 -11.74
N ARG A 538 53.90 22.25 -10.69
CA ARG A 538 53.35 21.34 -9.70
C ARG A 538 53.27 22.05 -8.35
N GLY A 539 52.06 22.30 -7.86
CA GLY A 539 51.81 22.98 -6.59
C GLY A 539 52.43 22.25 -5.38
N GLN A 540 52.50 22.94 -4.23
CA GLN A 540 53.04 22.36 -3.00
C GLN A 540 52.01 21.44 -2.33
N GLU A 541 52.47 20.32 -1.78
CA GLU A 541 51.59 19.35 -1.14
C GLU A 541 50.89 19.91 0.11
N THR A 542 51.62 20.71 0.89
CA THR A 542 51.16 21.31 2.13
C THR A 542 50.09 22.38 1.94
N GLU A 543 49.82 22.81 0.70
CA GLU A 543 48.75 23.77 0.37
C GLU A 543 47.43 23.07 0.05
N LEU A 544 47.46 21.76 -0.21
CA LEU A 544 46.29 20.95 -0.55
C LEU A 544 45.59 20.40 0.71
N PRO A 545 44.27 20.20 0.67
CA PRO A 545 43.53 19.61 1.78
C PRO A 545 43.82 18.11 1.91
N GLN A 546 44.10 17.66 3.14
CA GLN A 546 44.06 16.24 3.51
C GLN A 546 42.62 15.73 3.54
N ALA A 547 41.71 16.54 4.07
CA ALA A 547 40.30 16.24 4.18
C ALA A 547 39.43 17.43 3.77
N LEU A 548 38.29 17.11 3.18
CA LEU A 548 37.24 18.05 2.82
C LEU A 548 35.97 17.63 3.57
N LYS A 549 35.35 18.58 4.27
CA LYS A 549 34.11 18.38 5.03
C LYS A 549 33.01 19.26 4.46
N TRP A 550 31.88 18.66 4.11
CA TRP A 550 30.72 19.39 3.58
C TRP A 550 29.53 19.26 4.52
N GLN A 551 28.93 20.41 4.86
CA GLN A 551 27.68 20.49 5.59
C GLN A 551 26.52 20.80 4.63
N LEU A 552 25.42 20.06 4.73
CA LEU A 552 24.22 20.15 3.90
C LEU A 552 22.97 19.76 4.69
N ALA A 553 21.78 19.93 4.11
CA ALA A 553 20.51 19.51 4.73
C ALA A 553 20.04 18.15 4.21
N ARG A 554 19.35 17.37 5.05
CA ARG A 554 18.73 16.07 4.71
C ARG A 554 17.23 16.18 4.46
N ALA A 555 16.77 15.99 3.23
CA ALA A 555 15.33 16.03 2.94
C ALA A 555 14.55 14.79 3.41
N ASP A 556 15.24 13.69 3.75
CA ASP A 556 14.66 12.43 4.20
C ASP A 556 14.34 12.39 5.71
N GLU A 557 14.55 13.50 6.42
CA GLU A 557 14.27 13.74 7.84
C GLU A 557 13.63 15.13 8.03
N ASP A 558 13.80 15.79 9.18
CA ASP A 558 13.29 17.14 9.47
C ASP A 558 14.20 18.27 8.92
N TYR A 559 14.88 18.03 7.77
CA TYR A 559 15.88 18.95 7.19
C TYR A 559 17.07 19.25 8.11
N ASP A 560 17.43 18.30 8.98
CA ASP A 560 18.59 18.38 9.86
C ASP A 560 19.91 18.47 9.07
N ALA A 561 20.92 19.06 9.71
CA ALA A 561 22.25 19.21 9.14
C ALA A 561 22.98 17.85 9.07
N ALA A 562 23.41 17.46 7.87
CA ALA A 562 24.34 16.36 7.64
C ALA A 562 25.75 16.86 7.36
N LEU A 563 26.73 16.11 7.87
CA LEU A 563 28.14 16.26 7.55
C LEU A 563 28.63 15.05 6.76
N VAL A 564 29.31 15.30 5.65
CA VAL A 564 30.05 14.29 4.88
C VAL A 564 31.54 14.68 4.86
N GLU A 565 32.42 13.68 4.88
CA GLU A 565 33.87 13.88 4.85
C GLU A 565 34.50 13.00 3.79
N ALA A 566 35.37 13.60 2.97
CA ALA A 566 36.33 12.87 2.15
C ALA A 566 37.72 13.11 2.71
N ARG A 567 38.54 12.05 2.83
CA ARG A 567 39.90 12.12 3.35
C ARG A 567 40.88 11.33 2.48
N ARG A 568 42.07 11.90 2.27
CA ARG A 568 43.21 11.23 1.66
C ARG A 568 44.18 10.75 2.74
N ILE A 569 44.52 9.46 2.73
CA ILE A 569 45.28 8.80 3.81
C ILE A 569 46.80 8.81 3.53
N THR A 570 47.19 8.94 2.26
CA THR A 570 48.58 8.77 1.79
C THR A 570 49.27 10.11 1.47
N VAL A 571 49.15 11.10 2.37
CA VAL A 571 49.71 12.45 2.18
C VAL A 571 50.16 13.04 3.52
N ASP A 572 51.16 13.94 3.46
CA ASP A 572 51.77 14.54 4.66
C ASP A 572 51.09 15.84 5.11
N THR A 573 50.18 16.40 4.29
CA THR A 573 49.36 17.56 4.67
C THR A 573 48.39 17.20 5.81
N THR A 574 48.13 18.15 6.69
CA THR A 574 47.16 18.06 7.79
C THR A 574 46.00 19.05 7.65
N ARG A 575 45.92 19.75 6.50
CA ARG A 575 44.89 20.78 6.27
C ARG A 575 43.52 20.14 6.10
N ILE A 576 42.53 20.71 6.80
CA ILE A 576 41.12 20.34 6.65
C ILE A 576 40.38 21.55 6.11
N ALA A 577 39.72 21.37 4.96
CA ALA A 577 38.81 22.37 4.39
C ALA A 577 37.38 22.03 4.79
N SER A 578 36.56 23.05 5.08
CA SER A 578 35.16 22.87 5.45
C SER A 578 34.29 23.87 4.68
N GLU A 579 33.23 23.38 4.04
CA GLU A 579 32.31 24.16 3.22
C GLU A 579 30.87 23.83 3.64
N SER A 580 29.97 24.81 3.56
CA SER A 580 28.56 24.65 3.85
C SER A 580 27.75 24.98 2.60
N PHE A 581 26.80 24.12 2.25
CA PHE A 581 25.96 24.26 1.08
C PHE A 581 24.49 24.43 1.52
N PRO A 582 23.80 25.51 1.11
CA PRO A 582 22.40 25.73 1.43
C PRO A 582 21.50 24.90 0.48
N MET A 583 21.76 23.60 0.40
CA MET A 583 21.04 22.68 -0.47
C MET A 583 20.71 21.37 0.24
N ALA A 584 19.62 20.75 -0.20
CA ALA A 584 19.25 19.39 0.17
C ALA A 584 19.61 18.44 -0.98
N VAL A 585 20.42 17.44 -0.65
CA VAL A 585 20.80 16.33 -1.53
C VAL A 585 20.98 15.07 -0.67
N PRO A 586 20.82 13.85 -1.23
CA PRO A 586 21.09 12.63 -0.50
C PRO A 586 22.53 12.60 0.05
N PRO A 587 22.75 12.18 1.32
CA PRO A 587 24.09 12.13 1.91
C PRO A 587 25.08 11.28 1.13
N GLU A 588 24.65 10.14 0.58
CA GLU A 588 25.50 9.28 -0.26
C GLU A 588 26.00 10.01 -1.51
N GLU A 589 25.18 10.92 -2.04
CA GLU A 589 25.52 11.72 -3.22
C GLU A 589 26.42 12.91 -2.90
N ALA A 590 26.16 13.54 -1.77
CA ALA A 590 27.02 14.58 -1.25
C ALA A 590 28.44 14.04 -0.96
N GLU A 591 28.54 12.83 -0.42
CA GLU A 591 29.83 12.17 -0.17
C GLU A 591 30.57 11.87 -1.49
N ARG A 592 29.88 11.33 -2.51
CA ARG A 592 30.45 11.13 -3.85
C ARG A 592 31.06 12.42 -4.41
N ARG A 593 30.30 13.51 -4.36
CA ARG A 593 30.73 14.82 -4.87
C ARG A 593 31.85 15.43 -4.03
N CYS A 594 31.84 15.21 -2.71
CA CYS A 594 32.92 15.64 -1.81
C CYS A 594 34.24 14.89 -2.13
N ARG A 595 34.17 13.58 -2.39
CA ARG A 595 35.33 12.79 -2.83
C ARG A 595 35.85 13.25 -4.19
N ARG A 596 34.96 13.47 -5.15
CA ARG A 596 35.30 14.06 -6.47
C ARG A 596 36.02 15.39 -6.28
N ALA A 597 35.49 16.32 -5.50
CA ALA A 597 36.09 17.64 -5.29
C ALA A 597 37.46 17.58 -4.60
N LEU A 598 37.66 16.65 -3.66
CA LEU A 598 38.97 16.40 -3.05
C LEU A 598 39.96 15.86 -4.09
N MET A 599 39.59 14.83 -4.84
CA MET A 599 40.44 14.27 -5.89
C MET A 599 40.76 15.31 -6.98
N GLU A 600 39.79 16.10 -7.40
CA GLU A 600 39.94 17.19 -8.36
C GLU A 600 41.00 18.21 -7.89
N ALA A 601 40.99 18.59 -6.61
CA ALA A 601 42.00 19.49 -6.04
C ALA A 601 43.42 18.88 -6.06
N TRP A 602 43.54 17.56 -5.84
CA TRP A 602 44.82 16.86 -5.89
C TRP A 602 45.34 16.63 -7.31
N VAL A 603 44.45 16.32 -8.25
CA VAL A 603 44.80 16.17 -9.67
C VAL A 603 45.19 17.52 -10.26
N GLY A 604 44.43 18.57 -9.97
CA GLY A 604 44.69 19.94 -10.41
C GLY A 604 45.87 20.63 -9.74
N ARG A 605 46.66 19.91 -8.93
CA ARG A 605 47.97 20.35 -8.44
C ARG A 605 48.96 20.62 -9.57
N GLU A 606 48.78 19.94 -10.71
CA GLU A 606 49.57 20.15 -11.92
C GLU A 606 48.85 21.13 -12.86
N THR A 607 49.51 22.23 -13.21
CA THR A 607 49.03 23.24 -14.15
C THR A 607 50.00 23.41 -15.31
N ALA A 608 49.49 23.90 -16.43
CA ALA A 608 50.26 24.19 -17.63
C ALA A 608 49.99 25.62 -18.11
N ALA A 609 51.03 26.34 -18.50
CA ALA A 609 50.92 27.62 -19.19
C ALA A 609 51.70 27.55 -20.51
N PHE A 610 51.06 27.94 -21.61
CA PHE A 610 51.65 27.92 -22.95
C PHE A 610 50.91 28.88 -23.89
N ARG A 611 51.43 29.05 -25.11
CA ARG A 611 50.82 29.91 -26.13
C ARG A 611 50.45 29.10 -27.36
N LEU A 612 49.22 29.26 -27.84
CA LEU A 612 48.74 28.64 -29.09
C LEU A 612 48.64 29.67 -30.23
N PRO A 613 48.85 29.24 -31.49
CA PRO A 613 48.66 30.10 -32.64
C PRO A 613 47.17 30.40 -32.88
N PRO A 614 46.83 31.50 -33.59
CA PRO A 614 45.44 31.82 -33.96
C PRO A 614 44.73 30.73 -34.77
N SER A 615 45.46 29.80 -35.43
CA SER A 615 44.86 28.65 -36.11
C SER A 615 44.13 27.68 -35.17
N ARG A 616 44.37 27.77 -33.86
CA ARG A 616 43.68 27.01 -32.81
C ARG A 616 42.56 27.82 -32.14
N LEU A 617 41.94 28.79 -32.83
CA LEU A 617 40.90 29.68 -32.28
C LEU A 617 39.67 28.92 -31.72
N ALA A 618 39.39 27.72 -32.23
CA ALA A 618 38.25 26.90 -31.81
C ALA A 618 38.34 26.34 -30.39
N LEU A 619 39.48 26.46 -29.69
CA LEU A 619 39.62 26.03 -28.30
C LEU A 619 39.17 27.15 -27.35
N ASP A 620 38.20 26.85 -26.51
CA ASP A 620 37.65 27.76 -25.51
C ASP A 620 38.03 27.33 -24.09
N PRO A 621 37.89 28.23 -23.08
CA PRO A 621 37.94 27.80 -21.68
C PRO A 621 36.99 26.62 -21.40
N ALA A 622 37.34 25.79 -20.42
CA ALA A 622 36.69 24.52 -20.08
C ALA A 622 36.83 23.38 -21.13
N ASP A 623 37.41 23.62 -22.30
CA ASP A 623 37.81 22.52 -23.20
C ASP A 623 38.94 21.69 -22.61
N VAL A 624 38.97 20.41 -22.97
CA VAL A 624 39.98 19.47 -22.53
C VAL A 624 40.88 19.15 -23.71
N ILE A 625 42.19 19.26 -23.51
CA ILE A 625 43.19 18.85 -24.48
C ILE A 625 44.02 17.69 -23.91
N ARG A 626 44.59 16.87 -24.79
CA ARG A 626 45.71 16.00 -24.45
C ARG A 626 47.01 16.73 -24.76
N LEU A 627 47.79 16.99 -23.73
CA LEU A 627 49.15 17.50 -23.89
C LEU A 627 50.09 16.31 -24.09
N ALA A 628 50.63 16.17 -25.31
CA ALA A 628 51.58 15.14 -25.67
C ALA A 628 53.00 15.66 -25.44
N HIS A 629 53.64 15.23 -24.35
CA HIS A 629 54.97 15.70 -23.95
C HIS A 629 55.77 14.56 -23.30
N ASP A 630 57.05 14.41 -23.68
CA ASP A 630 57.96 13.37 -23.16
C ASP A 630 57.40 11.93 -23.19
N GLY A 631 56.73 11.57 -24.28
CA GLY A 631 56.15 10.25 -24.48
C GLY A 631 54.94 9.96 -23.59
N ARG A 632 54.36 10.98 -22.95
CA ARG A 632 53.13 10.91 -22.16
C ARG A 632 52.04 11.77 -22.78
N GLU A 633 50.81 11.30 -22.71
CA GLU A 633 49.62 12.10 -22.99
C GLU A 633 48.89 12.34 -21.68
N ILE A 634 48.69 13.60 -21.33
CA ILE A 634 48.03 14.00 -20.09
C ILE A 634 46.88 14.95 -20.42
N GLU A 635 45.72 14.73 -19.81
CA GLU A 635 44.56 15.59 -20.00
C GLU A 635 44.71 16.89 -19.19
N PHE A 636 44.56 18.01 -19.88
CA PHE A 636 44.52 19.35 -19.31
C PHE A 636 43.23 20.05 -19.72
N ARG A 637 42.47 20.56 -18.75
CA ARG A 637 41.32 21.43 -18.97
C ARG A 637 41.77 22.88 -19.02
N LEU A 638 41.38 23.61 -20.06
CA LEU A 638 41.69 25.02 -20.21
C LEU A 638 40.92 25.83 -19.16
N VAL A 639 41.61 26.68 -18.41
CA VAL A 639 41.03 27.50 -17.34
C VAL A 639 40.79 28.93 -17.82
N SER A 640 41.77 29.49 -18.53
CA SER A 640 41.65 30.82 -19.13
C SER A 640 42.38 30.89 -20.46
N VAL A 641 41.81 31.67 -21.37
CA VAL A 641 42.40 32.00 -22.67
C VAL A 641 42.48 33.53 -22.78
N ALA A 642 43.65 34.03 -23.15
CA ALA A 642 43.89 35.45 -23.38
C ALA A 642 44.35 35.67 -24.82
N ASP A 643 43.45 36.21 -25.66
CA ASP A 643 43.71 36.41 -27.08
C ASP A 643 44.45 37.74 -27.34
N ALA A 644 45.64 37.62 -27.94
CA ALA A 644 46.46 38.73 -28.43
C ALA A 644 47.12 38.34 -29.77
N GLU A 645 48.41 38.64 -30.00
CA GLU A 645 49.15 38.12 -31.17
C GLU A 645 49.22 36.58 -31.19
N ALA A 646 49.34 35.98 -29.99
CA ALA A 646 49.18 34.56 -29.73
C ALA A 646 48.12 34.36 -28.63
N ARG A 647 47.52 33.17 -28.58
CA ARG A 647 46.52 32.82 -27.56
C ARG A 647 47.23 32.32 -26.31
N GLY A 648 47.25 33.11 -25.23
CA GLY A 648 47.80 32.69 -23.95
C GLY A 648 46.85 31.72 -23.26
N ILE A 649 47.34 30.53 -22.90
CA ILE A 649 46.54 29.46 -22.31
C ILE A 649 47.06 29.17 -20.90
N GLU A 650 46.13 29.17 -19.94
CA GLU A 650 46.34 28.52 -18.63
C GLU A 650 45.45 27.29 -18.56
N ALA A 651 46.01 26.17 -18.16
CA ALA A 651 45.31 24.90 -18.07
C ALA A 651 45.63 24.19 -16.76
N VAL A 652 44.69 23.36 -16.31
CA VAL A 652 44.82 22.55 -15.11
C VAL A 652 44.66 21.09 -15.48
N ARG A 653 45.47 20.22 -14.89
CA ARG A 653 45.36 18.78 -15.13
C ARG A 653 43.98 18.30 -14.70
N GLN A 654 43.40 17.44 -15.52
CA GLN A 654 42.15 16.75 -15.24
C GLN A 654 42.39 15.23 -15.26
N ASP A 655 41.55 14.51 -14.53
CA ASP A 655 41.41 13.06 -14.66
C ASP A 655 39.92 12.76 -14.81
N ARG A 656 39.54 12.24 -15.98
CA ARG A 656 38.15 11.92 -16.29
C ARG A 656 37.56 10.86 -15.34
N ALA A 657 38.36 9.91 -14.87
CA ALA A 657 37.90 8.84 -13.97
C ALA A 657 37.45 9.36 -12.60
N THR A 658 37.92 10.56 -12.19
CA THR A 658 37.50 11.21 -10.94
C THR A 658 36.01 11.58 -10.92
N TYR A 659 35.35 11.63 -12.09
CA TYR A 659 33.94 12.01 -12.21
C TYR A 659 32.98 10.82 -12.19
N ASP A 660 33.49 9.58 -12.19
CA ASP A 660 32.71 8.33 -12.17
C ASP A 660 32.95 7.52 -10.88
N LEU A 661 32.92 8.21 -9.74
CA LEU A 661 33.11 7.60 -8.42
C LEU A 661 31.81 6.94 -7.93
N PRO A 662 31.90 5.88 -7.10
CA PRO A 662 30.72 5.32 -6.43
C PRO A 662 30.01 6.36 -5.54
N PRO A 663 28.74 6.14 -5.16
CA PRO A 663 28.10 6.85 -4.05
C PRO A 663 28.77 6.51 -2.70
N GLY A 664 28.51 7.32 -1.67
CA GLY A 664 28.81 6.97 -0.28
C GLY A 664 27.87 5.89 0.25
N ASP A 665 28.10 5.46 1.49
CA ASP A 665 27.21 4.48 2.13
C ASP A 665 25.85 5.11 2.50
N PRO A 666 24.73 4.40 2.26
CA PRO A 666 23.41 4.87 2.66
C PRO A 666 23.31 5.04 4.18
N ARG A 667 22.67 6.13 4.61
CA ARG A 667 22.40 6.40 6.02
C ARG A 667 20.90 6.24 6.28
N ALA A 668 20.54 5.46 7.30
CA ALA A 668 19.14 5.32 7.70
C ALA A 668 18.57 6.66 8.19
N ALA A 669 17.32 6.95 7.86
CA ALA A 669 16.59 8.08 8.40
C ALA A 669 15.97 7.71 9.76
N SER A 670 15.93 8.67 10.69
CA SER A 670 15.22 8.54 11.98
C SER A 670 14.01 9.46 12.02
N LEU A 671 12.81 8.90 11.94
CA LEU A 671 11.56 9.66 11.92
C LEU A 671 10.71 9.42 13.18
N THR A 672 10.05 10.48 13.65
CA THR A 672 9.09 10.40 14.75
C THR A 672 7.75 9.84 14.27
N ARG A 673 7.21 8.83 14.96
CA ARG A 673 5.93 8.19 14.60
C ARG A 673 4.73 8.88 15.29
N ALA A 674 3.75 9.32 14.51
CA ALA A 674 2.44 9.70 15.06
C ALA A 674 1.65 8.45 15.49
N VAL A 675 1.08 8.47 16.70
CA VAL A 675 0.22 7.39 17.20
C VAL A 675 -1.21 7.62 16.68
N VAL A 676 -1.71 6.68 15.87
CA VAL A 676 -3.09 6.69 15.39
C VAL A 676 -3.91 5.72 16.25
N PHE A 677 -5.05 6.18 16.76
CA PHE A 677 -5.99 5.35 17.53
C PHE A 677 -7.08 4.84 16.60
N GLY A 678 -7.47 3.58 16.75
CA GLY A 678 -8.69 3.04 16.11
C GLY A 678 -9.92 3.20 17.00
N ALA A 679 -11.10 2.96 16.44
CA ALA A 679 -12.34 2.89 17.23
C ALA A 679 -12.25 1.75 18.28
N PRO A 680 -12.64 2.01 19.54
CA PRO A 680 -12.56 1.00 20.59
C PRO A 680 -13.67 -0.05 20.46
N ASP A 681 -13.38 -1.28 20.89
CA ASP A 681 -14.42 -2.24 21.26
C ASP A 681 -14.96 -1.85 22.64
N ALA A 682 -16.19 -1.31 22.68
CA ALA A 682 -16.82 -0.80 23.88
C ALA A 682 -18.08 -1.60 24.20
N VAL A 683 -18.28 -1.89 25.49
CA VAL A 683 -19.43 -2.63 26.00
C VAL A 683 -20.13 -1.82 27.10
N LEU A 684 -21.46 -1.80 27.03
CA LEU A 684 -22.35 -1.23 28.04
C LEU A 684 -23.17 -2.38 28.63
N MET A 685 -23.05 -2.63 29.93
CA MET A 685 -23.62 -3.79 30.60
C MET A 685 -24.50 -3.37 31.77
N ASP A 686 -25.81 -3.59 31.65
CA ASP A 686 -26.73 -3.42 32.78
C ASP A 686 -26.78 -4.73 33.59
N LEU A 687 -25.98 -4.78 34.65
CA LEU A 687 -25.80 -5.98 35.47
C LEU A 687 -26.46 -5.82 36.84
N PRO A 688 -26.76 -6.94 37.53
CA PRO A 688 -27.02 -6.91 38.97
C PRO A 688 -25.89 -6.20 39.73
N GLN A 689 -26.23 -5.62 40.89
CA GLN A 689 -25.22 -5.00 41.74
C GLN A 689 -24.16 -6.03 42.16
N LEU A 690 -22.89 -5.74 41.86
CA LEU A 690 -21.77 -6.63 42.13
C LEU A 690 -21.05 -6.29 43.43
N THR A 691 -20.94 -5.00 43.75
CA THR A 691 -20.19 -4.49 44.91
C THR A 691 -20.99 -3.39 45.62
N GLU A 692 -20.63 -3.10 46.88
CA GLU A 692 -21.35 -2.11 47.70
C GLU A 692 -21.14 -0.66 47.21
N ASP A 693 -19.99 -0.37 46.62
CA ASP A 693 -19.61 0.95 46.09
C ASP A 693 -20.27 1.28 44.73
N GLN A 694 -20.88 0.28 44.07
CA GLN A 694 -21.66 0.46 42.86
C GLN A 694 -23.14 0.68 43.20
N PRO A 695 -23.74 1.85 42.89
CA PRO A 695 -25.18 2.03 43.00
C PRO A 695 -25.94 1.04 42.10
N ALA A 696 -26.95 0.37 42.64
CA ALA A 696 -27.63 -0.75 42.00
C ALA A 696 -28.33 -0.43 40.67
N HIS A 697 -28.67 0.84 40.40
CA HIS A 697 -29.28 1.25 39.13
C HIS A 697 -28.27 1.54 38.02
N ARG A 698 -26.96 1.58 38.31
CA ARG A 698 -25.94 2.04 37.37
C ARG A 698 -25.32 0.89 36.59
N PRO A 699 -25.44 0.90 35.24
CA PRO A 699 -24.73 -0.02 34.36
C PRO A 699 -23.21 0.18 34.44
N LEU A 700 -22.47 -0.81 33.95
CA LEU A 700 -21.02 -0.75 33.78
C LEU A 700 -20.65 -0.48 32.32
N VAL A 701 -19.55 0.25 32.11
CA VAL A 701 -18.89 0.45 30.82
C VAL A 701 -17.48 -0.12 30.86
N GLY A 702 -17.07 -0.72 29.76
CA GLY A 702 -15.69 -1.14 29.52
C GLY A 702 -15.31 -0.89 28.06
N ALA A 703 -14.04 -0.61 27.81
CA ALA A 703 -13.54 -0.44 26.45
C ALA A 703 -12.14 -1.02 26.28
N HIS A 704 -11.84 -1.38 25.03
CA HIS A 704 -10.59 -1.95 24.63
C HIS A 704 -10.14 -1.35 23.29
N ALA A 705 -8.86 -0.94 23.20
CA ALA A 705 -8.26 -0.44 21.96
C ALA A 705 -6.77 -0.79 21.87
N VAL A 706 -6.24 -0.89 20.65
CA VAL A 706 -4.81 -1.00 20.35
C VAL A 706 -4.44 0.05 19.29
N PRO A 707 -3.54 0.99 19.57
CA PRO A 707 -2.95 1.30 20.88
C PRO A 707 -3.99 1.84 21.88
N TRP A 708 -3.72 1.68 23.19
CA TRP A 708 -4.57 2.28 24.22
C TRP A 708 -4.29 3.79 24.32
N PRO A 709 -5.31 4.67 24.24
CA PRO A 709 -5.12 6.13 24.25
C PRO A 709 -4.78 6.73 25.62
N GLY A 710 -4.59 5.89 26.65
CA GLY A 710 -4.40 6.33 28.03
C GLY A 710 -5.73 6.58 28.74
N GLU A 711 -6.64 7.33 28.11
CA GLU A 711 -7.96 7.65 28.67
C GLU A 711 -9.08 7.58 27.61
N MET A 712 -10.20 6.96 27.98
CA MET A 712 -11.44 6.89 27.21
C MET A 712 -12.47 7.85 27.78
N ALA A 713 -13.19 8.55 26.91
CA ALA A 713 -14.30 9.42 27.25
C ALA A 713 -15.64 8.79 26.82
N VAL A 714 -16.66 8.94 27.66
CA VAL A 714 -18.03 8.43 27.42
C VAL A 714 -18.98 9.61 27.37
N PHE A 715 -19.59 9.81 26.21
CA PHE A 715 -20.58 10.85 25.97
C PHE A 715 -21.98 10.25 25.78
N ARG A 716 -23.00 11.03 26.10
CA ARG A 716 -24.41 10.70 25.81
C ARG A 716 -25.17 11.87 25.21
N SER A 717 -26.23 11.59 24.45
CA SER A 717 -27.17 12.59 23.91
C SER A 717 -28.58 12.01 23.72
N PRO A 718 -29.66 12.80 23.92
CA PRO A 718 -31.01 12.38 23.56
C PRO A 718 -31.24 12.33 22.03
N SER A 719 -30.36 12.95 21.25
CA SER A 719 -30.37 13.01 19.79
C SER A 719 -29.01 12.52 19.22
N THR A 720 -28.78 12.73 17.93
CA THR A 720 -27.51 12.38 17.25
C THR A 720 -26.49 13.54 17.25
N ASP A 721 -26.78 14.63 17.94
CA ASP A 721 -25.95 15.83 18.14
C ASP A 721 -25.96 16.25 19.62
N GLY A 722 -25.24 17.31 20.02
CA GLY A 722 -25.32 17.83 21.40
C GLY A 722 -24.81 16.88 22.51
N PHE A 723 -23.80 16.07 22.21
CA PHE A 723 -23.22 15.10 23.14
C PHE A 723 -22.59 15.74 24.39
N GLU A 724 -23.02 15.30 25.57
CA GLU A 724 -22.49 15.69 26.88
C GLU A 724 -21.51 14.62 27.40
N LEU A 725 -20.36 15.05 27.94
CA LEU A 725 -19.40 14.16 28.57
C LEU A 725 -19.96 13.67 29.92
N LEU A 726 -20.15 12.36 30.04
CA LEU A 726 -20.69 11.74 31.25
C LEU A 726 -19.59 11.27 32.21
N THR A 727 -18.54 10.63 31.68
CA THR A 727 -17.40 10.12 32.48
C THR A 727 -16.19 9.82 31.61
N SER A 728 -15.04 9.57 32.24
CA SER A 728 -13.83 9.05 31.59
C SER A 728 -13.17 7.94 32.42
N PHE A 729 -12.34 7.13 31.77
CA PHE A 729 -11.59 6.06 32.44
C PHE A 729 -10.30 5.67 31.72
N GLY A 730 -9.27 5.33 32.51
CA GLY A 730 -7.93 5.02 31.99
C GLY A 730 -7.55 3.54 31.93
N ALA A 731 -8.37 2.64 32.48
CA ALA A 731 -8.09 1.21 32.48
C ALA A 731 -8.69 0.52 31.25
N ARG A 732 -7.92 -0.37 30.63
CA ARG A 732 -8.37 -1.19 29.49
C ARG A 732 -9.16 -2.40 30.01
N ALA A 733 -10.35 -2.60 29.46
CA ALA A 733 -11.21 -3.71 29.84
C ALA A 733 -10.74 -5.05 29.25
N ARG A 734 -10.92 -6.12 30.03
CA ARG A 734 -10.69 -7.51 29.62
C ARG A 734 -11.94 -8.06 28.92
N LEU A 735 -12.06 -7.74 27.63
CA LEU A 735 -13.17 -8.15 26.76
C LEU A 735 -12.78 -9.34 25.89
N GLY A 736 -13.78 -10.08 25.40
CA GLY A 736 -13.57 -11.23 24.54
C GLY A 736 -14.86 -11.76 23.92
N ALA A 737 -14.76 -12.93 23.29
CA ALA A 737 -15.90 -13.62 22.70
C ALA A 737 -15.81 -15.14 22.90
N LEU A 738 -16.97 -15.82 22.86
CA LEU A 738 -17.05 -17.27 22.91
C LEU A 738 -16.54 -17.90 21.61
N VAL A 739 -15.79 -19.00 21.72
CA VAL A 739 -15.24 -19.76 20.58
C VAL A 739 -16.22 -20.84 20.10
N SER A 740 -17.07 -21.33 21.00
CA SER A 740 -18.06 -22.37 20.72
C SER A 740 -19.35 -22.10 21.48
N ASP A 741 -20.43 -22.74 21.05
CA ASP A 741 -21.73 -22.71 21.73
C ASP A 741 -21.59 -23.15 23.21
N PHE A 742 -22.27 -22.41 24.09
CA PHE A 742 -22.25 -22.63 25.53
C PHE A 742 -23.66 -22.90 26.06
N TYR A 743 -23.92 -24.13 26.50
CA TYR A 743 -25.24 -24.59 26.88
C TYR A 743 -25.62 -24.24 28.33
N ALA A 744 -26.92 -24.32 28.62
CA ALA A 744 -27.41 -24.10 29.98
C ALA A 744 -26.82 -25.12 30.97
N GLY A 745 -26.62 -24.67 32.22
CA GLY A 745 -26.02 -25.47 33.30
C GLY A 745 -26.79 -25.37 34.61
N PRO A 746 -26.36 -26.10 35.65
CA PRO A 746 -26.95 -26.01 36.99
C PRO A 746 -26.60 -24.69 37.70
N THR A 747 -27.53 -24.12 38.47
CA THR A 747 -27.37 -22.80 39.13
C THR A 747 -27.05 -22.86 40.64
N SER A 748 -27.18 -24.02 41.28
CA SER A 748 -26.98 -24.19 42.73
C SER A 748 -25.88 -25.21 43.08
N ARG A 749 -25.04 -25.56 42.11
CA ARG A 749 -23.88 -26.45 42.25
C ARG A 749 -22.89 -26.16 41.14
N PHE A 750 -21.68 -26.69 41.26
CA PHE A 750 -20.71 -26.63 40.17
C PHE A 750 -21.25 -27.27 38.89
N ASP A 751 -21.09 -26.56 37.79
CA ASP A 751 -21.18 -27.10 36.44
C ASP A 751 -19.83 -27.73 36.08
N LEU A 752 -19.82 -29.06 36.04
CA LEU A 752 -18.67 -29.87 35.65
C LEU A 752 -18.84 -30.47 34.25
N GLY A 753 -20.00 -30.24 33.61
CA GLY A 753 -20.33 -30.83 32.31
C GLY A 753 -20.03 -29.90 31.14
N ASN A 754 -20.19 -28.59 31.34
CA ASN A 754 -19.86 -27.58 30.33
C ASN A 754 -18.43 -27.07 30.48
N ALA A 755 -17.84 -26.69 29.34
CA ALA A 755 -16.58 -25.95 29.27
C ALA A 755 -16.80 -24.67 28.46
N LEU A 756 -16.50 -23.52 29.06
CA LEU A 756 -16.60 -22.22 28.40
C LEU A 756 -15.27 -21.91 27.71
N VAL A 757 -15.25 -21.89 26.39
CA VAL A 757 -14.04 -21.58 25.60
C VAL A 757 -14.15 -20.17 25.06
N ILE A 758 -13.17 -19.32 25.37
CA ILE A 758 -13.18 -17.89 25.02
C ILE A 758 -11.87 -17.45 24.37
N ASP A 759 -11.97 -16.44 23.51
CA ASP A 759 -10.85 -15.61 23.06
C ASP A 759 -10.89 -14.27 23.81
N LEU A 760 -9.81 -13.95 24.52
CA LEU A 760 -9.63 -12.76 25.33
C LEU A 760 -8.72 -11.77 24.60
N LEU A 761 -9.17 -10.53 24.44
CA LEU A 761 -8.43 -9.51 23.69
C LEU A 761 -7.19 -8.98 24.43
N THR A 762 -7.20 -9.00 25.77
CA THR A 762 -6.06 -8.56 26.59
C THR A 762 -6.10 -9.16 28.00
N GLY A 763 -4.94 -9.23 28.65
CA GLY A 763 -4.78 -9.76 29.99
C GLY A 763 -4.69 -11.29 29.99
N THR A 764 -4.64 -11.84 31.20
CA THR A 764 -4.58 -13.28 31.46
C THR A 764 -5.66 -13.69 32.45
N LEU A 765 -6.00 -14.98 32.43
CA LEU A 765 -6.86 -15.64 33.41
C LEU A 765 -6.06 -16.76 34.08
N GLU A 766 -6.27 -16.92 35.37
CA GLU A 766 -5.60 -17.93 36.19
C GLU A 766 -6.64 -18.75 36.96
N SER A 767 -6.30 -20.00 37.27
CA SER A 767 -7.14 -20.84 38.12
C SER A 767 -7.16 -20.31 39.54
N VAL A 768 -8.32 -20.40 40.21
CA VAL A 768 -8.52 -19.88 41.56
C VAL A 768 -8.99 -20.98 42.50
N THR A 769 -8.70 -20.83 43.79
CA THR A 769 -9.21 -21.76 44.82
C THR A 769 -10.72 -21.60 44.98
N ASP A 770 -11.40 -22.63 45.51
CA ASP A 770 -12.84 -22.57 45.78
C ASP A 770 -13.20 -21.41 46.73
N LEU A 771 -12.36 -21.09 47.73
CA LEU A 771 -12.60 -19.96 48.65
C LEU A 771 -12.59 -18.61 47.93
N THR A 772 -11.59 -18.38 47.08
CA THR A 772 -11.51 -17.16 46.27
C THR A 772 -12.64 -17.08 45.24
N LEU A 773 -13.03 -18.22 44.66
CA LEU A 773 -14.16 -18.31 43.75
C LEU A 773 -15.47 -17.91 44.45
N PHE A 774 -15.76 -18.45 45.63
CA PHE A 774 -16.93 -18.05 46.43
C PHE A 774 -16.88 -16.59 46.89
N GLY A 775 -15.67 -16.01 47.01
CA GLY A 775 -15.47 -14.58 47.22
C GLY A 775 -15.70 -13.69 45.99
N GLY A 776 -16.13 -14.25 44.85
CA GLY A 776 -16.42 -13.50 43.63
C GLY A 776 -15.30 -13.47 42.58
N ALA A 777 -14.18 -14.16 42.81
CA ALA A 777 -13.09 -14.20 41.83
C ALA A 777 -13.49 -14.89 40.52
N ASN A 778 -12.77 -14.57 39.44
CA ASN A 778 -13.00 -15.11 38.09
C ASN A 778 -14.45 -14.98 37.59
N ALA A 779 -15.14 -13.91 37.95
CA ALA A 779 -16.46 -13.60 37.43
C ALA A 779 -16.37 -12.98 36.02
N LEU A 780 -17.23 -13.45 35.13
CA LEU A 780 -17.36 -13.00 33.76
C LEU A 780 -18.84 -12.75 33.46
N ALA A 781 -19.15 -11.67 32.76
CA ALA A 781 -20.47 -11.47 32.16
C ALA A 781 -20.44 -11.98 30.72
N VAL A 782 -21.40 -12.83 30.35
CA VAL A 782 -21.56 -13.43 29.02
C VAL A 782 -22.91 -12.98 28.45
N GLU A 783 -22.89 -12.36 27.26
CA GLU A 783 -24.10 -11.87 26.59
C GLU A 783 -24.79 -13.01 25.85
N SER A 784 -25.82 -13.61 26.46
CA SER A 784 -26.54 -14.74 25.86
C SER A 784 -27.50 -14.33 24.75
N ALA A 785 -27.99 -13.10 24.81
CA ALA A 785 -28.77 -12.40 23.81
C ALA A 785 -28.56 -10.89 23.99
N PRO A 786 -28.86 -10.03 22.99
CA PRO A 786 -28.64 -8.58 23.10
C PRO A 786 -29.21 -7.99 24.40
N GLY A 787 -28.34 -7.47 25.25
CA GLY A 787 -28.69 -6.88 26.56
C GLY A 787 -29.02 -7.88 27.68
N ALA A 788 -28.96 -9.19 27.43
CA ALA A 788 -29.16 -10.24 28.42
C ALA A 788 -27.82 -10.87 28.82
N TRP A 789 -27.41 -10.64 30.07
CA TRP A 789 -26.09 -11.03 30.57
C TRP A 789 -26.20 -12.12 31.63
N GLU A 790 -25.55 -13.25 31.40
CA GLU A 790 -25.29 -14.27 32.42
C GLU A 790 -23.98 -13.95 33.15
N ILE A 791 -23.99 -13.95 34.48
CA ILE A 791 -22.76 -13.93 35.27
C ILE A 791 -22.32 -15.37 35.55
N VAL A 792 -21.13 -15.71 35.08
CA VAL A 792 -20.47 -17.00 35.23
C VAL A 792 -19.19 -16.80 36.03
N GLN A 793 -18.85 -17.73 36.93
CA GLN A 793 -17.51 -17.80 37.53
C GLN A 793 -16.81 -19.10 37.16
N ALA A 794 -15.49 -19.07 37.00
CA ALA A 794 -14.69 -20.25 36.65
C ALA A 794 -13.59 -20.54 37.66
N GLY A 795 -13.60 -21.75 38.23
CA GLY A 795 -12.53 -22.19 39.14
C GLY A 795 -11.24 -22.56 38.42
N VAL A 796 -11.33 -23.11 37.20
CA VAL A 796 -10.18 -23.56 36.42
C VAL A 796 -10.10 -22.80 35.11
N ALA A 797 -8.92 -22.23 34.83
CA ALA A 797 -8.58 -21.58 33.57
C ALA A 797 -7.35 -22.24 32.94
N GLU A 798 -7.53 -22.84 31.76
CA GLU A 798 -6.48 -23.50 30.97
C GLU A 798 -6.20 -22.68 29.71
N LEU A 799 -4.96 -22.27 29.49
CA LEU A 799 -4.54 -21.56 28.27
C LEU A 799 -4.35 -22.55 27.13
N LEU A 800 -5.15 -22.45 26.07
CA LEU A 800 -5.07 -23.32 24.89
C LEU A 800 -4.16 -22.77 23.79
N ALA A 801 -4.16 -21.44 23.63
CA ALA A 801 -3.35 -20.67 22.67
C ALA A 801 -3.25 -19.23 23.18
N PRO A 802 -2.36 -18.36 22.66
CA PRO A 802 -2.30 -16.95 23.07
C PRO A 802 -3.69 -16.28 23.05
N GLY A 803 -4.16 -15.81 24.21
CA GLY A 803 -5.49 -15.21 24.39
C GLY A 803 -6.67 -16.18 24.45
N ARG A 804 -6.49 -17.47 24.14
CA ARG A 804 -7.57 -18.47 24.14
C ARG A 804 -7.57 -19.32 25.40
N TYR A 805 -8.68 -19.34 26.13
CA TYR A 805 -8.82 -20.07 27.38
C TYR A 805 -9.97 -21.07 27.35
N ARG A 806 -9.78 -22.23 27.98
CA ARG A 806 -10.84 -23.14 28.39
C ARG A 806 -11.10 -22.95 29.88
N LEU A 807 -12.33 -22.59 30.21
CA LEU A 807 -12.80 -22.37 31.56
C LEU A 807 -13.72 -23.53 31.98
N THR A 808 -13.44 -24.14 33.13
CA THR A 808 -14.22 -25.27 33.67
C THR A 808 -14.44 -25.10 35.17
N ARG A 809 -15.25 -26.01 35.76
CA ARG A 809 -15.69 -25.92 37.17
C ARG A 809 -16.43 -24.60 37.40
N LEU A 810 -17.56 -24.45 36.71
CA LEU A 810 -18.24 -23.18 36.58
C LEU A 810 -19.32 -23.01 37.67
N LEU A 811 -19.52 -21.78 38.15
CA LEU A 811 -20.72 -21.37 38.86
C LEU A 811 -21.57 -20.53 37.91
N ARG A 812 -22.81 -20.95 37.67
CA ARG A 812 -23.71 -20.39 36.64
C ARG A 812 -24.74 -19.46 37.26
N GLY A 813 -25.29 -18.55 36.45
CA GLY A 813 -26.45 -17.71 36.84
C GLY A 813 -26.24 -16.89 38.12
N GLN A 814 -25.01 -16.45 38.41
CA GLN A 814 -24.69 -15.76 39.66
C GLN A 814 -25.45 -14.44 39.78
N ARG A 815 -25.73 -14.00 41.03
CA ARG A 815 -26.44 -12.75 41.31
C ARG A 815 -27.80 -12.63 40.58
N GLY A 816 -28.54 -13.73 40.44
CA GLY A 816 -29.91 -13.72 39.92
C GLY A 816 -30.00 -13.76 38.39
N THR A 817 -28.91 -14.04 37.68
CA THR A 817 -28.90 -14.09 36.21
C THR A 817 -29.25 -15.47 35.65
N GLU A 818 -29.82 -16.38 36.45
CA GLU A 818 -30.21 -17.71 35.96
C GLU A 818 -31.17 -17.68 34.76
N GLY A 819 -32.05 -16.69 34.70
CA GLY A 819 -32.98 -16.50 33.57
C GLY A 819 -32.32 -15.98 32.30
N ALA A 820 -31.06 -15.51 32.38
CA ALA A 820 -30.27 -15.06 31.26
C ALA A 820 -29.35 -16.16 30.69
N MET A 821 -29.40 -17.40 31.20
CA MET A 821 -28.63 -18.50 30.61
C MET A 821 -29.15 -18.85 29.21
N GLY A 822 -28.29 -18.75 28.20
CA GLY A 822 -28.60 -19.23 26.85
C GLY A 822 -28.55 -20.76 26.75
N ASN A 823 -29.31 -21.33 25.81
CA ASN A 823 -29.30 -22.77 25.55
C ASN A 823 -29.41 -23.11 24.05
N PRO A 824 -28.33 -22.96 23.28
CA PRO A 824 -27.01 -22.43 23.68
C PRO A 824 -26.96 -20.90 23.67
N THR A 825 -25.97 -20.36 24.37
CA THR A 825 -25.36 -19.07 24.00
C THR A 825 -24.44 -19.33 22.81
N PRO A 826 -24.62 -18.66 21.65
CA PRO A 826 -23.90 -19.02 20.44
C PRO A 826 -22.41 -18.64 20.50
N ALA A 827 -21.60 -19.34 19.71
CA ALA A 827 -20.24 -18.89 19.39
C ALA A 827 -20.24 -17.45 18.86
N GLY A 828 -19.22 -16.66 19.22
CA GLY A 828 -19.13 -15.24 18.90
C GLY A 828 -19.86 -14.31 19.89
N ALA A 829 -20.62 -14.84 20.85
CA ALA A 829 -21.22 -14.04 21.93
C ALA A 829 -20.16 -13.29 22.73
N ARG A 830 -20.45 -12.02 23.07
CA ARG A 830 -19.54 -11.12 23.78
C ARG A 830 -19.41 -11.53 25.24
N MET A 831 -18.23 -11.27 25.81
CA MET A 831 -17.99 -11.43 27.23
C MET A 831 -17.04 -10.36 27.78
N ALA A 832 -17.16 -10.11 29.08
CA ALA A 832 -16.29 -9.21 29.82
C ALA A 832 -15.92 -9.84 31.17
N VAL A 833 -14.66 -9.73 31.57
CA VAL A 833 -14.23 -10.08 32.94
C VAL A 833 -14.70 -8.99 33.88
N LEU A 834 -15.33 -9.37 34.99
CA LEU A 834 -15.88 -8.44 35.98
C LEU A 834 -14.79 -8.09 37.00
N ASP A 835 -14.15 -6.94 36.79
CA ASP A 835 -13.06 -6.43 37.63
C ASP A 835 -13.05 -4.88 37.68
N ALA A 836 -11.99 -4.32 38.28
CA ALA A 836 -11.81 -2.87 38.45
C ALA A 836 -11.54 -2.09 37.14
N SER A 837 -11.35 -2.77 36.00
CA SER A 837 -11.20 -2.13 34.68
C SER A 837 -12.52 -1.64 34.10
N LEU A 838 -13.65 -2.17 34.60
CA LEU A 838 -14.99 -1.67 34.30
C LEU A 838 -15.33 -0.47 35.17
N LYS A 839 -16.14 0.46 34.65
CA LYS A 839 -16.58 1.65 35.38
C LYS A 839 -18.09 1.78 35.42
N PRO A 840 -18.70 2.12 36.57
CA PRO A 840 -20.11 2.48 36.63
C PRO A 840 -20.40 3.76 35.85
N LEU A 841 -21.46 3.74 35.05
CA LEU A 841 -21.96 4.93 34.37
C LEU A 841 -22.75 5.79 35.36
N PRO A 842 -22.42 7.09 35.51
CA PRO A 842 -23.08 7.97 36.47
C PRO A 842 -24.43 8.48 35.92
N ILE A 843 -25.36 7.57 35.64
CA ILE A 843 -26.74 7.92 35.27
C ILE A 843 -27.60 8.12 36.52
N ALA A 844 -28.67 8.89 36.38
CA ALA A 844 -29.68 9.07 37.42
C ALA A 844 -30.80 8.02 37.29
N GLU A 845 -31.51 7.72 38.37
CA GLU A 845 -32.67 6.80 38.33
C GLU A 845 -33.80 7.30 37.43
N ALA A 846 -33.93 8.62 37.27
CA ALA A 846 -34.89 9.23 36.34
C ALA A 846 -34.56 8.97 34.86
N ASP A 847 -33.33 8.57 34.55
CA ASP A 847 -32.89 8.26 33.17
C ASP A 847 -33.19 6.81 32.77
N LEU A 848 -33.68 5.98 33.70
CA LEU A 848 -33.98 4.56 33.44
C LEU A 848 -35.15 4.42 32.45
N GLY A 849 -35.01 3.50 31.51
CA GLY A 849 -35.98 3.23 30.44
C GLY A 849 -35.93 4.21 29.26
N ILE A 850 -35.08 5.25 29.32
CA ILE A 850 -34.91 6.21 28.23
C ILE A 850 -33.81 5.73 27.27
N PRO A 851 -34.09 5.61 25.95
CA PRO A 851 -33.06 5.27 24.98
C PRO A 851 -32.13 6.46 24.74
N TRP A 852 -30.83 6.28 25.01
CA TRP A 852 -29.81 7.30 24.78
C TRP A 852 -28.88 6.90 23.63
N ASN A 853 -28.33 7.91 22.94
CA ASN A 853 -27.23 7.74 21.99
C ASN A 853 -25.91 7.96 22.72
N TRP A 854 -24.98 7.02 22.58
CA TRP A 854 -23.69 7.01 23.26
C TRP A 854 -22.55 7.17 22.27
N ARG A 855 -21.50 7.88 22.68
CA ARG A 855 -20.22 7.93 21.96
C ARG A 855 -19.07 7.65 22.90
N ILE A 856 -18.24 6.67 22.56
CA ILE A 856 -17.11 6.23 23.39
C ILE A 856 -15.83 6.24 22.55
N GLY A 857 -14.80 6.95 23.01
CA GLY A 857 -13.57 7.13 22.22
C GLY A 857 -12.43 7.79 23.00
N PRO A 858 -11.27 8.02 22.36
CA PRO A 858 -10.10 8.63 22.99
C PRO A 858 -10.41 10.04 23.55
N ALA A 859 -10.12 10.26 24.84
CA ALA A 859 -10.39 11.56 25.49
C ALA A 859 -9.56 12.71 24.90
N SER A 860 -8.44 12.41 24.23
CA SER A 860 -7.58 13.37 23.53
C SER A 860 -8.13 13.84 22.17
N ARG A 861 -9.29 13.32 21.73
CA ARG A 861 -9.94 13.64 20.46
C ARG A 861 -11.34 14.22 20.69
N PRO A 862 -11.84 15.10 19.80
CA PRO A 862 -13.20 15.63 19.90
C PRO A 862 -14.24 14.52 19.67
N VAL A 863 -15.42 14.63 20.29
CA VAL A 863 -16.50 13.61 20.19
C VAL A 863 -17.01 13.35 18.76
N SER A 864 -16.76 14.28 17.83
CA SER A 864 -17.08 14.16 16.40
C SER A 864 -16.05 13.36 15.60
N ASP A 865 -14.88 13.05 16.17
CA ASP A 865 -13.81 12.29 15.54
C ASP A 865 -14.24 10.85 15.24
N GLU A 866 -13.74 10.28 14.13
CA GLU A 866 -14.09 8.93 13.66
C GLU A 866 -13.67 7.81 14.63
N THR A 867 -12.78 8.11 15.56
CA THR A 867 -12.34 7.17 16.62
C THR A 867 -13.40 6.91 17.69
N TYR A 868 -14.50 7.68 17.73
CA TYR A 868 -15.61 7.43 18.66
C TYR A 868 -16.58 6.39 18.11
N VAL A 869 -16.81 5.31 18.85
CA VAL A 869 -17.86 4.33 18.53
C VAL A 869 -19.23 4.85 18.98
N ALA A 870 -20.21 4.80 18.09
CA ALA A 870 -21.60 5.15 18.39
C ALA A 870 -22.40 3.89 18.78
N GLN A 871 -23.17 3.98 19.87
CA GLN A 871 -24.03 2.88 20.34
C GLN A 871 -25.36 3.40 20.86
N SER A 872 -26.44 2.65 20.65
CA SER A 872 -27.73 2.88 21.33
C SER A 872 -27.82 1.96 22.53
N PHE A 873 -28.13 2.52 23.71
CA PHE A 873 -28.27 1.73 24.93
C PHE A 873 -29.30 2.37 25.87
N THR A 874 -30.21 1.54 26.37
CA THR A 874 -31.28 1.93 27.28
C THR A 874 -31.01 1.31 28.65
N PRO A 875 -30.56 2.08 29.66
CA PRO A 875 -30.39 1.54 31.00
C PRO A 875 -31.75 1.22 31.61
N VAL A 876 -31.93 0.00 32.11
CA VAL A 876 -33.16 -0.50 32.75
C VAL A 876 -33.01 -0.66 34.26
N GLY A 877 -31.78 -0.57 34.78
CA GLY A 877 -31.48 -0.65 36.21
C GLY A 877 -31.58 -2.09 36.72
N MET A 878 -30.89 -3.03 36.08
CA MET A 878 -31.00 -4.47 36.38
C MET A 878 -30.68 -4.80 37.85
N GLY A 879 -29.78 -4.07 38.50
CA GLY A 879 -29.50 -4.26 39.93
C GLY A 879 -30.62 -3.82 40.89
N LEU A 880 -31.63 -3.07 40.43
CA LEU A 880 -32.84 -2.77 41.20
C LEU A 880 -33.90 -3.88 41.10
N ARG A 881 -33.77 -4.80 40.14
CA ARG A 881 -34.77 -5.84 39.88
C ARG A 881 -34.72 -6.92 40.96
N PRO A 882 -35.83 -7.21 41.66
CA PRO A 882 -35.90 -8.34 42.59
C PRO A 882 -35.55 -9.67 41.90
N PHE A 883 -34.82 -10.54 42.60
CA PHE A 883 -34.50 -11.88 42.10
C PHE A 883 -35.75 -12.77 42.03
N SER A 884 -35.66 -13.84 41.24
CA SER A 884 -36.72 -14.85 41.17
C SER A 884 -36.83 -15.58 42.51
N VAL A 885 -38.05 -15.97 42.91
CA VAL A 885 -38.25 -16.77 44.13
C VAL A 885 -37.68 -18.17 43.96
N ALA A 886 -37.36 -18.86 45.04
CA ALA A 886 -36.82 -20.23 45.01
C ALA A 886 -37.73 -21.23 45.73
N HIS A 887 -37.43 -22.52 45.56
CA HIS A 887 -38.04 -23.63 46.31
C HIS A 887 -39.58 -23.61 46.29
N VAL A 888 -40.17 -23.43 45.12
CA VAL A 888 -41.63 -23.53 44.95
C VAL A 888 -42.07 -24.96 45.31
N GLU A 889 -42.94 -25.08 46.31
CA GLU A 889 -43.38 -26.38 46.82
C GLU A 889 -44.25 -27.11 45.79
N GLN A 890 -43.93 -28.38 45.56
CA GLN A 890 -44.72 -29.24 44.68
C GLN A 890 -45.92 -29.83 45.44
N PRO A 891 -47.16 -29.71 44.92
CA PRO A 891 -48.34 -30.11 45.66
C PRO A 891 -48.46 -31.62 45.88
N TRP A 892 -47.85 -32.45 45.01
CA TRP A 892 -47.78 -33.91 45.19
C TRP A 892 -46.99 -34.39 46.41
N ARG A 893 -46.17 -33.52 47.05
CA ARG A 893 -45.34 -33.90 48.21
C ARG A 893 -46.12 -34.04 49.52
N THR A 894 -47.37 -33.59 49.55
CA THR A 894 -48.23 -33.63 50.75
C THR A 894 -49.60 -34.24 50.41
N PRO A 895 -50.17 -35.13 51.25
CA PRO A 895 -51.52 -35.65 51.05
C PRO A 895 -52.53 -34.52 50.93
N ARG A 896 -53.35 -34.54 49.89
CA ARG A 896 -54.31 -33.46 49.61
C ARG A 896 -55.69 -33.99 49.28
N THR A 897 -56.71 -33.33 49.79
CA THR A 897 -58.09 -33.43 49.29
C THR A 897 -58.32 -32.27 48.32
N PRO A 898 -59.01 -32.45 47.17
CA PRO A 898 -59.31 -31.36 46.24
C PRO A 898 -60.09 -30.24 46.96
N ALA A 899 -59.37 -29.17 47.29
CA ALA A 899 -59.83 -28.02 48.04
C ALA A 899 -58.92 -26.83 47.68
N ASP A 900 -58.80 -25.82 48.55
CA ASP A 900 -57.95 -24.67 48.27
C ASP A 900 -56.47 -25.05 48.03
N LEU A 901 -55.89 -24.48 46.97
CA LEU A 901 -54.49 -24.63 46.60
C LEU A 901 -53.65 -23.52 47.22
N THR A 902 -52.98 -23.78 48.35
CA THR A 902 -51.87 -22.90 48.80
C THR A 902 -50.61 -23.19 48.00
N ILE A 903 -50.10 -22.18 47.32
CA ILE A 903 -48.82 -22.17 46.60
C ILE A 903 -47.79 -21.51 47.51
N ARG A 904 -46.66 -22.16 47.79
CA ARG A 904 -45.59 -21.67 48.70
C ARG A 904 -44.24 -21.61 48.00
N TRP A 905 -43.40 -20.67 48.42
CA TRP A 905 -42.04 -20.49 47.92
C TRP A 905 -41.13 -19.89 48.99
N THR A 906 -39.84 -19.74 48.70
CA THR A 906 -38.85 -19.05 49.53
C THR A 906 -38.43 -17.74 48.87
N ARG A 907 -38.39 -16.65 49.66
CA ARG A 907 -37.90 -15.34 49.20
C ARG A 907 -36.41 -15.39 48.90
N ARG A 908 -35.98 -14.73 47.82
CA ARG A 908 -34.58 -14.41 47.54
C ARG A 908 -34.37 -12.91 47.69
N SER A 909 -33.15 -12.50 48.00
CA SER A 909 -32.80 -11.09 48.14
C SER A 909 -31.62 -10.74 47.26
N ARG A 910 -31.67 -9.53 46.67
CA ARG A 910 -30.59 -8.98 45.85
C ARG A 910 -29.53 -8.24 46.68
N VAL A 911 -29.77 -8.02 47.99
CA VAL A 911 -28.78 -7.41 48.89
C VAL A 911 -27.52 -8.26 48.93
N LEU A 912 -26.35 -7.63 48.91
CA LEU A 912 -25.06 -8.33 48.91
C LEU A 912 -24.83 -9.17 50.18
N SER A 913 -25.31 -8.70 51.33
CA SER A 913 -25.23 -9.42 52.61
C SER A 913 -26.26 -10.55 52.77
N ALA A 914 -27.05 -10.88 51.74
CA ALA A 914 -28.12 -11.88 51.83
C ALA A 914 -27.59 -13.31 52.09
N ASP A 915 -26.34 -13.59 51.75
CA ASP A 915 -25.68 -14.88 51.96
C ASP A 915 -25.02 -15.00 53.35
N ASN A 916 -25.24 -14.03 54.26
CA ASN A 916 -24.71 -14.08 55.61
C ASN A 916 -25.55 -15.02 56.50
N TRP A 917 -24.94 -16.13 56.91
CA TRP A 917 -25.52 -17.15 57.79
C TRP A 917 -25.74 -16.70 59.25
N GLY A 918 -25.21 -15.54 59.65
CA GLY A 918 -25.37 -14.99 60.99
C GLY A 918 -26.67 -14.20 61.21
N ALA A 919 -27.40 -13.87 60.13
CA ALA A 919 -28.67 -13.13 60.24
C ALA A 919 -29.84 -14.08 60.54
N VAL A 920 -30.82 -13.62 61.33
CA VAL A 920 -32.02 -14.40 61.68
C VAL A 920 -32.98 -14.55 60.49
N GLU A 921 -33.00 -13.55 59.60
CA GLU A 921 -33.86 -13.51 58.42
C GLU A 921 -33.09 -12.84 57.26
N VAL A 922 -33.37 -13.25 56.02
CA VAL A 922 -32.70 -12.69 54.83
C VAL A 922 -33.13 -11.22 54.66
N PRO A 923 -32.23 -10.24 54.49
CA PRO A 923 -32.62 -8.84 54.34
C PRO A 923 -33.63 -8.62 53.19
N LEU A 924 -34.63 -7.77 53.42
CA LEU A 924 -35.54 -7.30 52.37
C LEU A 924 -34.97 -6.00 51.78
N ALA A 925 -34.73 -5.98 50.47
CA ALA A 925 -34.23 -4.78 49.78
C ALA A 925 -35.32 -3.75 49.47
N GLU A 926 -36.58 -4.20 49.49
CA GLU A 926 -37.76 -3.46 49.06
C GLU A 926 -38.51 -2.90 50.28
N GLU A 927 -39.26 -1.81 50.13
CA GLU A 927 -39.99 -1.16 51.23
C GLU A 927 -41.05 -2.07 51.88
N VAL A 928 -41.67 -2.94 51.07
CA VAL A 928 -42.70 -3.89 51.49
C VAL A 928 -42.49 -5.21 50.75
N GLU A 929 -42.66 -6.33 51.46
CA GLU A 929 -42.67 -7.66 50.85
C GLU A 929 -44.00 -7.88 50.11
N ALA A 930 -43.95 -8.04 48.78
CA ALA A 930 -45.13 -8.25 47.95
C ALA A 930 -44.82 -9.14 46.74
N TYR A 931 -45.81 -9.94 46.33
CA TYR A 931 -45.69 -10.88 45.21
C TYR A 931 -46.92 -10.87 44.30
N GLN A 932 -46.69 -11.24 43.04
CA GLN A 932 -47.73 -11.62 42.09
C GLN A 932 -47.50 -13.04 41.59
N VAL A 933 -48.55 -13.85 41.58
CA VAL A 933 -48.57 -15.20 41.01
C VAL A 933 -49.50 -15.22 39.82
N GLU A 934 -48.97 -15.48 38.63
CA GLU A 934 -49.73 -15.72 37.42
C GLU A 934 -50.03 -17.21 37.27
N ILE A 935 -51.31 -17.54 37.10
CA ILE A 935 -51.79 -18.88 36.76
C ILE A 935 -51.92 -18.96 35.24
N LEU A 936 -51.23 -19.91 34.61
CA LEU A 936 -51.14 -20.01 33.16
C LEU A 936 -51.96 -21.17 32.57
N ASP A 937 -52.51 -20.93 31.38
CA ASP A 937 -53.02 -21.92 30.44
C ASP A 937 -52.23 -21.79 29.13
N GLY A 938 -51.25 -22.66 28.93
CA GLY A 938 -50.22 -22.45 27.92
C GLY A 938 -49.49 -21.11 28.13
N ALA A 939 -49.57 -20.21 27.14
CA ALA A 939 -48.99 -18.87 27.22
C ALA A 939 -49.92 -17.83 27.88
N ALA A 940 -51.23 -18.12 27.97
CA ALA A 940 -52.24 -17.17 28.44
C ALA A 940 -52.29 -17.10 29.97
N VAL A 941 -52.39 -15.89 30.52
CA VAL A 941 -52.60 -15.68 31.96
C VAL A 941 -54.09 -15.80 32.26
N LYS A 942 -54.49 -16.88 32.95
CA LYS A 942 -55.88 -17.11 33.38
C LYS A 942 -56.25 -16.26 34.59
N ARG A 943 -55.31 -16.12 35.53
CA ARG A 943 -55.52 -15.39 36.79
C ARG A 943 -54.22 -14.82 37.33
N VAL A 944 -54.33 -13.70 38.04
CA VAL A 944 -53.24 -13.11 38.83
C VAL A 944 -53.66 -13.06 40.29
N LEU A 945 -52.83 -13.60 41.18
CA LEU A 945 -53.02 -13.57 42.64
C LEU A 945 -51.97 -12.65 43.26
N GLY A 946 -52.38 -11.73 44.13
CA GLY A 946 -51.48 -10.88 44.92
C GLY A 946 -51.35 -11.37 46.36
N THR A 947 -50.16 -11.28 46.94
CA THR A 947 -49.91 -11.63 48.35
C THR A 947 -48.77 -10.80 48.94
N GLY A 948 -48.84 -10.52 50.24
CA GLY A 948 -47.77 -9.87 51.02
C GLY A 948 -46.90 -10.85 51.81
N THR A 949 -46.99 -12.15 51.51
CA THR A 949 -46.23 -13.22 52.17
C THR A 949 -45.74 -14.23 51.14
N THR A 950 -44.86 -15.15 51.53
CA THR A 950 -44.31 -16.21 50.67
C THR A 950 -45.28 -17.34 50.29
N ASN A 951 -46.59 -17.06 50.33
CA ASN A 951 -47.63 -17.98 49.89
C ASN A 951 -48.84 -17.25 49.28
N ALA A 952 -49.49 -17.89 48.31
CA ALA A 952 -50.74 -17.44 47.71
C ALA A 952 -51.80 -18.54 47.78
N LEU A 953 -53.04 -18.16 48.13
CA LEU A 953 -54.19 -19.07 48.17
C LEU A 953 -54.96 -19.02 46.84
N TYR A 954 -55.01 -20.13 46.13
CA TYR A 954 -55.84 -20.34 44.95
C TYR A 954 -57.05 -21.21 45.33
N THR A 955 -58.13 -20.55 45.70
CA THR A 955 -59.31 -21.20 46.30
C THR A 955 -59.99 -22.20 45.36
N ALA A 956 -60.71 -23.18 45.91
CA ALA A 956 -61.46 -24.16 45.14
C ALA A 956 -62.47 -23.48 44.18
N ALA A 957 -63.13 -22.40 44.62
CA ALA A 957 -64.05 -21.64 43.77
C ALA A 957 -63.34 -20.97 42.57
N GLN A 958 -62.14 -20.42 42.78
CA GLN A 958 -61.34 -19.85 41.69
C GLN A 958 -60.83 -20.95 40.74
N GLN A 959 -60.43 -22.11 41.26
CA GLN A 959 -60.06 -23.25 40.43
C GLN A 959 -61.22 -23.74 39.56
N THR A 960 -62.42 -23.89 40.14
CA THR A 960 -63.63 -24.26 39.39
C THR A 960 -64.00 -23.21 38.34
N ALA A 961 -63.82 -21.92 38.62
CA ALA A 961 -64.07 -20.86 37.64
C ALA A 961 -63.10 -20.91 36.45
N ASP A 962 -61.82 -21.23 36.70
CA ASP A 962 -60.79 -21.21 35.68
C ASP A 962 -60.69 -22.53 34.90
N TRP A 963 -61.02 -23.67 35.54
CA TRP A 963 -60.79 -25.03 35.04
C TRP A 963 -62.02 -25.95 35.05
N GLY A 964 -63.17 -25.51 35.57
CA GLY A 964 -64.41 -26.31 35.67
C GLY A 964 -64.47 -27.27 36.87
N ALA A 965 -63.34 -27.59 37.50
CA ALA A 965 -63.23 -28.36 38.74
C ALA A 965 -61.90 -28.02 39.46
N PRO A 966 -61.77 -28.33 40.77
CA PRO A 966 -60.48 -28.26 41.46
C PRO A 966 -59.44 -29.20 40.83
N LEU A 967 -58.17 -28.78 40.83
CA LEU A 967 -57.06 -29.55 40.29
C LEU A 967 -56.79 -30.79 41.17
N GLY A 968 -56.58 -31.95 40.55
CA GLY A 968 -56.37 -33.23 41.22
C GLY A 968 -55.29 -34.10 40.57
N PRO A 969 -55.09 -35.35 41.06
CA PRO A 969 -54.03 -36.23 40.59
C PRO A 969 -54.00 -36.38 39.07
N GLY A 970 -52.82 -36.15 38.47
CA GLY A 970 -52.61 -36.19 37.02
C GLY A 970 -52.82 -34.86 36.30
N ASN A 971 -53.22 -33.79 37.01
CA ASN A 971 -53.23 -32.44 36.45
C ASN A 971 -51.87 -31.75 36.60
N THR A 972 -51.64 -30.73 35.76
CA THR A 972 -50.48 -29.84 35.87
C THR A 972 -50.93 -28.39 35.84
N LEU A 973 -50.16 -27.52 36.48
CA LEU A 973 -50.42 -26.08 36.49
C LEU A 973 -49.10 -25.31 36.39
N THR A 974 -48.89 -24.62 35.27
CA THR A 974 -47.75 -23.72 35.15
C THR A 974 -48.07 -22.38 35.79
N ILE A 975 -47.15 -21.91 36.63
CA ILE A 975 -47.28 -20.63 37.31
C ILE A 975 -46.03 -19.76 37.07
N ARG A 976 -46.21 -18.44 37.13
CA ARG A 976 -45.09 -17.48 37.23
C ARG A 976 -45.20 -16.70 38.52
N ILE A 977 -44.13 -16.66 39.29
CA ILE A 977 -44.09 -15.92 40.56
C ILE A 977 -43.10 -14.77 40.42
N PHE A 978 -43.53 -13.57 40.79
CA PHE A 978 -42.73 -12.36 40.79
C PHE A 978 -42.72 -11.75 42.18
N GLN A 979 -41.55 -11.42 42.70
CA GLN A 979 -41.44 -10.43 43.78
C GLN A 979 -41.59 -9.03 43.18
N LEU A 980 -42.29 -8.14 43.88
CA LEU A 980 -42.54 -6.78 43.41
C LEU A 980 -41.56 -5.79 44.04
N SER A 981 -41.19 -4.79 43.26
CA SER A 981 -40.48 -3.58 43.67
C SER A 981 -41.37 -2.38 43.39
N ALA A 982 -41.41 -1.43 44.32
CA ALA A 982 -42.11 -0.16 44.12
C ALA A 982 -41.45 0.69 43.02
N LEU A 983 -40.14 0.52 42.79
CA LEU A 983 -39.37 1.30 41.81
C LEU A 983 -39.47 0.74 40.39
N VAL A 984 -39.30 -0.59 40.22
CA VAL A 984 -39.19 -1.23 38.89
C VAL A 984 -40.33 -2.22 38.59
N GLY A 985 -41.32 -2.34 39.48
CA GLY A 985 -42.45 -3.23 39.29
C GLY A 985 -42.10 -4.71 39.48
N ARG A 986 -42.37 -5.56 38.48
CA ARG A 986 -42.16 -7.01 38.58
C ARG A 986 -40.67 -7.38 38.51
N GLY A 987 -40.23 -8.21 39.45
CA GLY A 987 -38.89 -8.80 39.46
C GLY A 987 -38.65 -9.86 38.38
N ALA A 988 -37.61 -10.66 38.56
CA ALA A 988 -37.38 -11.84 37.74
C ALA A 988 -38.46 -12.90 38.01
N ALA A 989 -38.97 -13.52 36.94
CA ALA A 989 -40.01 -14.54 37.05
C ALA A 989 -39.40 -15.87 37.50
N GLN A 990 -40.02 -16.53 38.47
CA GLN A 990 -39.83 -17.97 38.65
C GLN A 990 -40.97 -18.71 37.95
N ILE A 991 -40.65 -19.49 36.91
CA ILE A 991 -41.62 -20.29 36.16
C ILE A 991 -41.51 -21.75 36.61
N VAL A 992 -42.60 -22.30 37.12
CA VAL A 992 -42.64 -23.69 37.60
C VAL A 992 -43.96 -24.33 37.17
N THR A 993 -43.90 -25.57 36.72
CA THR A 993 -45.08 -26.42 36.55
C THR A 993 -45.29 -27.23 37.82
N LEU A 994 -46.40 -26.98 38.50
CA LEU A 994 -46.89 -27.77 39.61
C LEU A 994 -47.54 -29.04 39.08
N THR A 995 -47.20 -30.18 39.66
CA THR A 995 -47.80 -31.48 39.31
C THR A 995 -48.64 -31.97 40.49
N PHE A 996 -49.83 -32.50 40.22
CA PHE A 996 -50.79 -32.90 41.24
C PHE A 996 -50.93 -34.41 41.34
#